data_AF-A0A963DF21-F1
#
_entry.id   AF-A0A963DF21-F1
#
_cell.length_a   1.000
_cell.length_b   1.000
_cell.length_c   1.000
_cell.angle_alpha   90.00
_cell.angle_beta   90.00
_cell.angle_gamma   90.00
#
_symmetry.space_group_name_H-M   'P 1'
#
loop_
_entity.id
_entity.type
_entity.pdbx_description
1 polymer ?
#
loop_
_entity_poly.entity_id
_entity_poly.type
_entity_poly.pdbx_seq_one_letter_code
_entity_poly.pdbx_strand_id
1 'polypeptide(L)'
;FDGETFQPRMNLGMNVQAEALEMERSLYTRRLEIAKRYARENNLNNVVFPNPDAWLGIITAGKTYHDLHQAFFELGLDEAALRRYGIRILKMGMLFPMEPTVVRDFARGLEEIFVIEEKRPFLEMFAKNVLYGMSNAPRIVGKLDEEERELLPAYGEFESEHISRALVKRLSRKAKVESAEDWLKRLDEIANRSKLETTVRTAWYCSGCPHNSSTKAIEGSVVSAGIGCHTMAMWMNRQVTMGTHMGAEGAQWIGMAPFTEVDHIFQNMGDGTYAHSGSLAIRYCAATDANVTFKLLRNAHTSMTGGQEIMGAHPVAQMVSDLLANGVKKVIVTSDTPDTLPSMPGGTEVWHRDRLAEAQRVLAKVQGTTVLLHDQECAAELRRARSRGKAVEPTDVVVINERVCEGCGDCGEKSNCMSVEPVQTEFGRKTRIHQSSCNKDYSCVDGFCPSFVTVTPNPAAAEGGKPSRKKGRIPVLDKSLPTPVFKVDAKFGFGVHIMGIGGSGGVTVAAAISNAARLEGKHVIGLNQTGLAQKGGPVISDIKITQEPFEAANKIADGRTDLYLGFDILNATAKKNLDKCLPERTIAVVSTSQRPTGHMVADRHIAFPGVAPLTAGIDKVTRKEDNVYVDGESLALGLFGDSMATNLLMVGVAYQAGTIPLRAESIETAIANAGVGVEQGIAAFRWGRMALVDPAYVEQEIAKHRTVAPSERPLTPAARTIIEGVGADGELRRLLAVRVPDLIDYQDEAYARRYADVVKRVVAAERTAAPGATALAEAVARYLHKLMAYKDEFEVARLHLDPAFGAQLDAMFPQGYTVKYNLAPPTIAKRDPVTGELKKRKFGPWMTRAFETLASLKRFRGSGFDLFGKTEERRKERQLIEDYLKLLDQVLTGLTPQKHAAAVALASVPDEIRGYGHVKERSIAKAEALYRQRLAAFQNPQREPSQAPVEEAV
;
A
#
# COMPACT_ATOMS: atom_id res chain seq x y z
N PHE A 1 -21.92 -46.84 30.81
CA PHE A 1 -22.86 -46.92 29.68
C PHE A 1 -23.96 -47.88 30.13
N ASP A 2 -25.21 -47.45 30.08
CA ASP A 2 -26.40 -48.18 30.54
C ASP A 2 -26.91 -49.25 29.55
N GLY A 3 -26.32 -49.31 28.35
CA GLY A 3 -26.61 -50.34 27.36
C GLY A 3 -27.75 -49.99 26.41
N GLU A 4 -28.35 -48.80 26.53
CA GLU A 4 -29.42 -48.34 25.64
C GLU A 4 -28.87 -47.59 24.42
N THR A 5 -29.49 -47.79 23.25
CA THR A 5 -29.18 -47.04 22.03
C THR A 5 -29.53 -45.58 22.24
N PHE A 6 -28.54 -44.68 22.12
CA PHE A 6 -28.78 -43.24 22.20
C PHE A 6 -29.76 -42.80 21.11
N GLN A 7 -30.97 -42.42 21.53
CA GLN A 7 -31.97 -41.78 20.71
C GLN A 7 -31.89 -40.28 20.98
N PRO A 8 -31.63 -39.41 19.97
CA PRO A 8 -31.63 -37.97 20.16
C PRO A 8 -33.07 -37.46 20.30
N ARG A 9 -33.78 -37.86 21.38
CA ARG A 9 -35.02 -37.22 21.82
C ARG A 9 -34.64 -35.99 22.63
N MET A 10 -34.14 -34.96 21.95
CA MET A 10 -34.15 -33.62 22.54
C MET A 10 -35.53 -33.05 22.30
N ASN A 11 -36.31 -32.89 23.36
CA ASN A 11 -37.45 -31.99 23.29
C ASN A 11 -36.86 -30.59 23.11
N LEU A 12 -36.86 -30.06 21.88
CA LEU A 12 -36.44 -28.69 21.59
C LEU A 12 -37.40 -27.64 22.20
N GLY A 13 -38.34 -28.06 23.04
CA GLY A 13 -39.10 -27.17 23.90
C GLY A 13 -38.12 -26.27 24.64
N MET A 14 -38.22 -24.97 24.41
CA MET A 14 -37.35 -23.91 24.92
C MET A 14 -37.38 -23.76 26.46
N ASN A 15 -37.71 -24.81 27.22
CA ASN A 15 -37.77 -24.80 28.67
C ASN A 15 -36.43 -25.27 29.26
N VAL A 16 -35.41 -24.43 29.08
CA VAL A 16 -34.04 -24.66 29.56
C VAL A 16 -34.00 -24.94 31.07
N GLN A 17 -34.97 -24.43 31.86
CA GLN A 17 -34.97 -24.60 33.31
C GLN A 17 -35.20 -26.03 33.79
N ALA A 18 -36.13 -26.78 33.20
CA ALA A 18 -36.49 -28.12 33.70
C ALA A 18 -35.40 -29.17 33.38
N GLU A 19 -34.65 -28.96 32.30
CA GLU A 19 -33.70 -29.93 31.76
C GLU A 19 -32.24 -29.41 31.74
N ALA A 20 -31.93 -28.24 32.31
CA ALA A 20 -30.58 -27.64 32.30
C ALA A 20 -29.49 -28.62 32.78
N LEU A 21 -29.69 -29.21 33.97
CA LEU A 21 -28.74 -30.17 34.54
C LEU A 21 -28.67 -31.45 33.72
N GLU A 22 -29.78 -31.87 33.10
CA GLU A 22 -29.76 -33.05 32.22
C GLU A 22 -29.04 -32.75 30.91
N MET A 23 -29.21 -31.55 30.36
CA MET A 23 -28.49 -31.09 29.16
C MET A 23 -26.99 -31.00 29.42
N GLU A 24 -26.58 -30.41 30.55
CA GLU A 24 -25.20 -30.38 31.00
C GLU A 24 -24.64 -31.79 31.21
N ARG A 25 -25.35 -32.64 31.97
CA ARG A 25 -24.97 -34.05 32.17
C ARG A 25 -24.85 -34.78 30.84
N SER A 26 -25.78 -34.57 29.92
CA SER A 26 -25.77 -35.20 28.60
C SER A 26 -24.57 -34.75 27.76
N LEU A 27 -24.17 -33.48 27.85
CA LEU A 27 -22.98 -32.95 27.18
C LEU A 27 -21.74 -33.72 27.63
N TYR A 28 -21.49 -33.77 28.95
CA TYR A 28 -20.26 -34.35 29.50
C TYR A 28 -20.22 -35.88 29.49
N THR A 29 -21.36 -36.56 29.62
CA THR A 29 -21.40 -38.03 29.80
C THR A 29 -21.84 -38.82 28.57
N ARG A 30 -22.72 -38.26 27.73
CA ARG A 30 -23.31 -38.96 26.57
C ARG A 30 -22.79 -38.43 25.24
N ARG A 31 -22.96 -37.14 24.97
CA ARG A 31 -22.63 -36.52 23.66
C ARG A 31 -21.14 -36.57 23.35
N LEU A 32 -20.29 -36.21 24.30
CA LEU A 32 -18.84 -36.31 24.12
C LEU A 32 -18.37 -37.76 23.92
N GLU A 33 -18.99 -38.72 24.61
CA GLU A 33 -18.66 -40.15 24.45
C GLU A 33 -19.09 -40.67 23.07
N ILE A 34 -20.27 -40.29 22.58
CA ILE A 34 -20.72 -40.62 21.23
C ILE A 34 -19.80 -39.99 20.18
N ALA A 35 -19.38 -38.73 20.37
CA ALA A 35 -18.43 -38.08 19.47
C ALA A 35 -17.08 -38.82 19.42
N LYS A 36 -16.56 -39.29 20.56
CA LYS A 36 -15.34 -40.13 20.61
C LYS A 36 -15.53 -41.44 19.85
N ARG A 37 -16.64 -42.14 20.05
CA ARG A 37 -16.94 -43.40 19.34
C ARG A 37 -17.08 -43.17 17.84
N TYR A 38 -17.79 -42.13 17.44
CA TYR A 38 -17.90 -41.72 16.04
C TYR A 38 -16.52 -41.46 15.44
N ALA A 39 -15.65 -40.72 16.15
CA ALA A 39 -14.31 -40.45 15.67
C ALA A 39 -13.45 -41.72 15.50
N ARG A 40 -13.61 -42.69 16.40
CA ARG A 40 -12.98 -44.00 16.30
C ARG A 40 -13.50 -44.81 15.11
N GLU A 41 -14.82 -44.97 15.03
CA GLU A 41 -15.48 -45.78 13.98
C GLU A 41 -15.22 -45.23 12.58
N ASN A 42 -15.08 -43.92 12.44
CA ASN A 42 -14.84 -43.25 11.16
C ASN A 42 -13.36 -42.92 10.91
N ASN A 43 -12.44 -43.38 11.77
CA ASN A 43 -10.99 -43.13 11.66
C ASN A 43 -10.63 -41.65 11.42
N LEU A 44 -11.31 -40.73 12.12
CA LEU A 44 -11.08 -39.29 11.97
C LEU A 44 -9.67 -38.90 12.45
N ASN A 45 -9.14 -39.63 13.42
CA ASN A 45 -7.75 -39.55 13.86
C ASN A 45 -7.08 -40.86 13.46
N ASN A 46 -5.99 -40.80 12.69
CA ASN A 46 -5.38 -42.01 12.16
C ASN A 46 -3.85 -41.92 12.04
N VAL A 47 -3.21 -43.10 12.11
CA VAL A 47 -1.77 -43.24 11.91
C VAL A 47 -1.51 -43.24 10.41
N VAL A 48 -1.21 -42.06 9.86
CA VAL A 48 -0.99 -41.83 8.43
C VAL A 48 0.35 -42.39 7.93
N PHE A 49 1.31 -42.57 8.82
CA PHE A 49 2.58 -43.22 8.51
C PHE A 49 2.89 -44.29 9.55
N PRO A 50 2.43 -45.55 9.34
CA PRO A 50 2.73 -46.65 10.24
C PRO A 50 4.16 -47.15 10.04
N ASN A 51 4.84 -47.35 11.17
CA ASN A 51 6.18 -47.92 11.23
C ASN A 51 6.32 -48.74 12.53
N PRO A 52 6.35 -50.08 12.46
CA PRO A 52 6.48 -50.95 13.63
C PRO A 52 7.77 -50.73 14.41
N ASP A 53 8.87 -50.41 13.72
CA ASP A 53 10.21 -50.24 14.29
C ASP A 53 10.48 -48.79 14.75
N ALA A 54 9.43 -47.98 14.86
CA ALA A 54 9.57 -46.58 15.24
C ALA A 54 9.91 -46.41 16.73
N TRP A 55 10.87 -45.54 17.02
CA TRP A 55 11.15 -45.07 18.38
C TRP A 55 10.59 -43.66 18.61
N LEU A 56 10.43 -42.88 17.53
CA LEU A 56 9.89 -41.52 17.54
C LEU A 56 8.51 -41.48 16.88
N GLY A 57 7.49 -41.13 17.66
CA GLY A 57 6.18 -40.77 17.15
C GLY A 57 6.05 -39.27 16.95
N ILE A 58 5.37 -38.84 15.90
CA ILE A 58 4.97 -37.45 15.70
C ILE A 58 3.43 -37.35 15.75
N ILE A 59 2.91 -36.48 16.61
CA ILE A 59 1.48 -36.13 16.65
C ILE A 59 1.32 -34.73 16.06
N THR A 60 0.43 -34.56 15.10
CA THR A 60 0.20 -33.27 14.43
C THR A 60 -1.23 -33.14 13.92
N ALA A 61 -1.64 -31.94 13.49
CA ALA A 61 -2.97 -31.65 13.00
C ALA A 61 -3.01 -30.54 11.95
N GLY A 62 -4.07 -30.53 11.13
CA GLY A 62 -4.40 -29.41 10.24
C GLY A 62 -3.21 -28.90 9.43
N LYS A 63 -2.91 -27.60 9.56
CA LYS A 63 -1.79 -26.92 8.87
C LYS A 63 -0.43 -27.52 9.21
N THR A 64 -0.15 -27.80 10.50
CA THR A 64 1.16 -28.31 10.94
C THR A 64 1.55 -29.66 10.33
N TYR A 65 0.58 -30.47 9.90
CA TYR A 65 0.84 -31.70 9.14
C TYR A 65 1.48 -31.41 7.77
N HIS A 66 0.99 -30.40 7.07
CA HIS A 66 1.53 -29.98 5.77
C HIS A 66 2.90 -29.30 5.91
N ASP A 67 3.10 -28.53 6.99
CA ASP A 67 4.42 -27.96 7.31
C ASP A 67 5.44 -29.05 7.68
N LEU A 68 5.02 -30.13 8.34
CA LEU A 68 5.85 -31.30 8.62
C LEU A 68 6.26 -32.02 7.33
N HIS A 69 5.33 -32.25 6.39
CA HIS A 69 5.66 -32.83 5.08
C HIS A 69 6.61 -31.94 4.28
N GLN A 70 6.42 -30.62 4.35
CA GLN A 70 7.35 -29.67 3.76
C GLN A 70 8.75 -29.76 4.41
N ALA A 71 8.83 -29.90 5.73
CA ALA A 71 10.09 -30.10 6.45
C ALA A 71 10.78 -31.41 6.02
N PHE A 72 10.04 -32.52 5.89
CA PHE A 72 10.61 -33.78 5.40
C PHE A 72 11.22 -33.63 4.00
N PHE A 73 10.48 -33.02 3.07
CA PHE A 73 10.98 -32.74 1.73
C PHE A 73 12.25 -31.88 1.76
N GLU A 74 12.28 -30.87 2.63
CA GLU A 74 13.41 -29.96 2.76
C GLU A 74 14.68 -30.61 3.30
N LEU A 75 14.52 -31.49 4.28
CA LEU A 75 15.59 -32.25 4.92
C LEU A 75 16.05 -33.46 4.09
N GLY A 76 15.40 -33.75 2.96
CA GLY A 76 15.68 -34.92 2.13
C GLY A 76 15.23 -36.24 2.77
N LEU A 77 14.17 -36.20 3.59
CA LEU A 77 13.60 -37.35 4.26
C LEU A 77 12.42 -37.91 3.46
N ASP A 78 12.71 -38.79 2.50
CA ASP A 78 11.69 -39.57 1.81
C ASP A 78 11.10 -40.68 2.70
N GLU A 79 10.07 -41.39 2.23
CA GLU A 79 9.44 -42.46 3.01
C GLU A 79 10.43 -43.55 3.45
N ALA A 80 11.42 -43.88 2.62
CA ALA A 80 12.44 -44.87 2.94
C ALA A 80 13.31 -44.38 4.11
N ALA A 81 13.71 -43.10 4.10
CA ALA A 81 14.43 -42.47 5.20
C ALA A 81 13.58 -42.40 6.48
N LEU A 82 12.29 -42.05 6.39
CA LEU A 82 11.39 -42.04 7.55
C LEU A 82 11.26 -43.43 8.19
N ARG A 83 11.20 -44.50 7.39
CA ARG A 83 11.23 -45.88 7.91
C ARG A 83 12.56 -46.20 8.57
N ARG A 84 13.67 -45.92 7.87
CA ARG A 84 15.05 -46.15 8.35
C ARG A 84 15.35 -45.45 9.67
N TYR A 85 14.86 -44.22 9.85
CA TYR A 85 15.08 -43.45 11.07
C TYR A 85 14.05 -43.72 12.19
N GLY A 86 13.12 -44.65 11.96
CA GLY A 86 12.18 -45.10 12.98
C GLY A 86 11.14 -44.04 13.35
N ILE A 87 10.53 -43.40 12.36
CA ILE A 87 9.48 -42.38 12.56
C ILE A 87 8.09 -42.98 12.31
N ARG A 88 7.11 -42.64 13.15
CA ARG A 88 5.68 -42.93 13.00
C ARG A 88 4.85 -41.66 13.12
N ILE A 89 3.79 -41.49 12.35
CA ILE A 89 3.01 -40.22 12.34
C ILE A 89 1.53 -40.47 12.60
N LEU A 90 0.98 -39.77 13.60
CA LEU A 90 -0.44 -39.68 13.92
C LEU A 90 -0.98 -38.30 13.52
N LYS A 91 -1.94 -38.28 12.61
CA LYS A 91 -2.67 -37.07 12.21
C LYS A 91 -4.00 -37.01 12.95
N MET A 92 -4.21 -35.93 13.69
CA MET A 92 -5.45 -35.66 14.39
C MET A 92 -6.40 -34.85 13.49
N GLY A 93 -7.50 -35.47 13.03
CA GLY A 93 -8.58 -34.81 12.28
C GLY A 93 -9.71 -34.26 13.17
N MET A 94 -9.89 -34.81 14.38
CA MET A 94 -10.80 -34.29 15.40
C MET A 94 -10.03 -34.05 16.71
N LEU A 95 -9.74 -32.77 16.99
CA LEU A 95 -8.92 -32.36 18.14
C LEU A 95 -9.66 -32.51 19.48
N PHE A 96 -10.97 -32.25 19.49
CA PHE A 96 -11.80 -32.36 20.69
C PHE A 96 -13.21 -32.90 20.36
N PRO A 97 -13.75 -33.82 21.18
CA PRO A 97 -13.07 -34.54 22.26
C PRO A 97 -12.00 -35.50 21.72
N MET A 98 -10.83 -35.54 22.36
CA MET A 98 -9.80 -36.51 21.98
C MET A 98 -10.27 -37.93 22.30
N GLU A 99 -10.27 -38.79 21.29
CA GLU A 99 -10.48 -40.24 21.45
C GLU A 99 -9.17 -40.86 21.97
N PRO A 100 -9.16 -41.48 23.17
CA PRO A 100 -7.90 -41.87 23.81
C PRO A 100 -7.30 -43.16 23.25
N THR A 101 -8.08 -44.02 22.59
CA THR A 101 -7.60 -45.34 22.13
C THR A 101 -6.58 -45.19 21.03
N VAL A 102 -6.81 -44.33 20.03
CA VAL A 102 -5.85 -44.10 18.94
C VAL A 102 -4.50 -43.58 19.45
N VAL A 103 -4.49 -42.74 20.49
CA VAL A 103 -3.26 -42.20 21.09
C VAL A 103 -2.51 -43.29 21.84
N ARG A 104 -3.21 -44.14 22.61
CA ARG A 104 -2.62 -45.29 23.30
C ARG A 104 -2.05 -46.32 22.32
N ASP A 105 -2.77 -46.61 21.25
CA ASP A 105 -2.34 -47.57 20.22
C ASP A 105 -1.14 -47.04 19.45
N PHE A 106 -1.15 -45.76 19.09
CA PHE A 106 -0.02 -45.07 18.47
C PHE A 106 1.24 -45.08 19.35
N ALA A 107 1.08 -44.90 20.67
CA ALA A 107 2.18 -44.81 21.63
C ALA A 107 2.93 -46.15 21.85
N ARG A 108 2.34 -47.29 21.46
CA ARG A 108 2.95 -48.61 21.72
C ARG A 108 4.30 -48.75 21.02
N GLY A 109 5.32 -49.08 21.80
CA GLY A 109 6.69 -49.31 21.34
C GLY A 109 7.50 -48.03 21.09
N LEU A 110 6.90 -46.85 21.25
CA LEU A 110 7.62 -45.59 21.12
C LEU A 110 8.42 -45.29 22.39
N GLU A 111 9.60 -44.70 22.22
CA GLU A 111 10.37 -44.10 23.32
C GLU A 111 9.98 -42.64 23.52
N GLU A 112 9.59 -41.98 22.44
CA GLU A 112 9.31 -40.55 22.41
C GLU A 112 8.15 -40.20 21.48
N ILE A 113 7.35 -39.22 21.89
CA ILE A 113 6.36 -38.54 21.07
C ILE A 113 6.72 -37.06 20.98
N PHE A 114 6.87 -36.57 19.76
CA PHE A 114 7.01 -35.16 19.44
C PHE A 114 5.67 -34.61 18.94
N VAL A 115 5.10 -33.67 19.68
CA VAL A 115 3.82 -33.03 19.35
C VAL A 115 4.07 -31.71 18.63
N ILE A 116 3.58 -31.63 17.40
CA ILE A 116 3.69 -30.44 16.56
C ILE A 116 2.29 -29.81 16.45
N GLU A 117 2.11 -28.69 17.15
CA GLU A 117 0.89 -27.90 17.12
C GLU A 117 1.19 -26.40 17.26
N GLU A 118 0.38 -25.54 16.64
CA GLU A 118 0.54 -24.08 16.70
C GLU A 118 -0.10 -23.47 17.96
N LYS A 119 0.43 -22.32 18.40
CA LYS A 119 -0.03 -21.58 19.58
C LYS A 119 0.13 -22.38 20.89
N ARG A 120 -0.94 -22.63 21.63
CA ARG A 120 -0.91 -23.27 22.95
C ARG A 120 -0.79 -24.81 22.84
N PRO A 121 -0.17 -25.49 23.81
CA PRO A 121 0.03 -26.96 23.82
C PRO A 121 -1.27 -27.73 24.11
N PHE A 122 -2.26 -27.68 23.22
CA PHE A 122 -3.54 -28.36 23.39
C PHE A 122 -3.39 -29.88 23.26
N LEU A 123 -2.93 -30.37 22.11
CA LEU A 123 -2.72 -31.80 21.84
C LEU A 123 -1.67 -32.40 22.77
N GLU A 124 -0.61 -31.67 23.07
CA GLU A 124 0.47 -32.11 23.96
C GLU A 124 -0.07 -32.38 25.37
N MET A 125 -0.86 -31.46 25.93
CA MET A 125 -1.49 -31.64 27.24
C MET A 125 -2.48 -32.80 27.25
N PHE A 126 -3.27 -32.98 26.20
CA PHE A 126 -4.19 -34.12 26.12
C PHE A 126 -3.47 -35.46 25.95
N ALA A 127 -2.41 -35.52 25.14
CA ALA A 127 -1.61 -36.74 24.98
C ALA A 127 -0.94 -37.13 26.31
N LYS A 128 -0.40 -36.14 27.05
CA LYS A 128 0.11 -36.34 28.43
C LYS A 128 -0.99 -36.87 29.35
N ASN A 129 -2.19 -36.30 29.33
CA ASN A 129 -3.33 -36.77 30.12
C ASN A 129 -3.71 -38.24 29.80
N VAL A 130 -3.68 -38.63 28.53
CA VAL A 130 -4.04 -40.00 28.10
C VAL A 130 -2.97 -41.03 28.47
N LEU A 131 -1.69 -40.66 28.41
CA LEU A 131 -0.56 -41.60 28.50
C LEU A 131 0.15 -41.59 29.86
N TYR A 132 0.31 -40.45 30.51
CA TYR A 132 1.04 -40.35 31.78
C TYR A 132 0.21 -40.97 32.91
N GLY A 133 0.78 -42.00 33.54
CA GLY A 133 0.07 -42.94 34.41
C GLY A 133 0.12 -44.38 33.90
N MET A 134 0.49 -44.60 32.63
CA MET A 134 0.81 -45.92 32.09
C MET A 134 2.26 -46.32 32.41
N SER A 135 2.53 -47.62 32.60
CA SER A 135 3.84 -48.15 33.01
C SER A 135 4.97 -47.93 31.99
N ASN A 136 4.63 -47.75 30.72
CA ASN A 136 5.57 -47.60 29.60
C ASN A 136 5.23 -46.37 28.74
N ALA A 137 4.77 -45.29 29.38
CA ALA A 137 4.45 -44.06 28.67
C ALA A 137 5.72 -43.46 28.01
N PRO A 138 5.69 -43.17 26.69
CA PRO A 138 6.82 -42.50 26.03
C PRO A 138 7.03 -41.10 26.59
N ARG A 139 8.24 -40.57 26.48
CA ARG A 139 8.50 -39.14 26.74
C ARG A 139 7.69 -38.30 25.74
N ILE A 140 7.04 -37.23 26.19
CA ILE A 140 6.24 -36.36 25.32
C ILE A 140 6.85 -34.95 25.35
N VAL A 141 7.31 -34.49 24.20
CA VAL A 141 7.87 -33.15 23.97
C VAL A 141 7.07 -32.43 22.90
N GLY A 142 7.16 -31.11 22.85
CA GLY A 142 6.44 -30.30 21.87
C GLY A 142 6.87 -28.85 21.95
N LYS A 143 6.18 -28.08 22.80
CA LYS A 143 6.58 -26.68 23.07
C LYS A 143 7.91 -26.61 23.80
N LEU A 144 8.06 -27.45 24.81
CA LEU A 144 9.29 -27.59 25.58
C LEU A 144 9.90 -28.98 25.34
N ASP A 145 11.22 -29.06 25.45
CA ASP A 145 11.95 -30.31 25.56
C ASP A 145 11.98 -30.83 27.01
N GLU A 146 12.64 -31.96 27.22
CA GLU A 146 12.74 -32.60 28.54
C GLU A 146 13.57 -31.82 29.57
N GLU A 147 14.34 -30.82 29.13
CA GLU A 147 15.06 -29.88 29.99
C GLU A 147 14.32 -28.54 30.12
N GLU A 148 13.03 -28.48 29.75
CA GLU A 148 12.18 -27.29 29.80
C GLU A 148 12.65 -26.15 28.89
N ARG A 149 13.48 -26.44 27.89
CA ARG A 149 13.92 -25.45 26.90
C ARG A 149 12.91 -25.40 25.76
N GLU A 150 12.72 -24.21 25.18
CA GLU A 150 11.82 -24.04 24.04
C GLU A 150 12.29 -24.90 22.86
N LEU A 151 11.37 -25.70 22.33
CA LEU A 151 11.55 -26.55 21.15
C LEU A 151 10.68 -26.06 19.99
N LEU A 152 9.43 -25.67 20.28
CA LEU A 152 8.52 -25.04 19.33
C LEU A 152 7.83 -23.83 19.99
N PRO A 153 7.77 -22.66 19.31
CA PRO A 153 7.24 -21.45 19.94
C PRO A 153 5.75 -21.58 20.28
N ALA A 154 5.34 -20.93 21.37
CA ALA A 154 3.92 -20.85 21.78
C ALA A 154 3.16 -19.67 21.14
N TYR A 155 3.84 -18.89 20.31
CA TYR A 155 3.37 -17.68 19.63
C TYR A 155 3.70 -17.72 18.14
N GLY A 156 3.26 -16.71 17.39
CA GLY A 156 3.54 -16.63 15.94
C GLY A 156 2.77 -17.68 15.10
N GLU A 157 3.19 -17.82 13.86
CA GLU A 157 2.77 -18.84 12.89
C GLU A 157 3.95 -19.77 12.66
N PHE A 158 3.70 -21.07 12.51
CA PHE A 158 4.74 -22.04 12.16
C PHE A 158 5.00 -22.05 10.66
N GLU A 159 6.30 -22.13 10.34
CA GLU A 159 6.84 -22.44 9.02
C GLU A 159 7.65 -23.74 9.12
N SER A 160 7.92 -24.37 7.97
CA SER A 160 8.67 -25.63 7.91
C SER A 160 10.05 -25.55 8.58
N GLU A 161 10.67 -24.36 8.62
CA GLU A 161 11.92 -24.14 9.36
C GLU A 161 11.81 -24.49 10.86
N HIS A 162 10.77 -24.02 11.54
CA HIS A 162 10.58 -24.26 12.98
C HIS A 162 10.51 -25.76 13.26
N ILE A 163 9.76 -26.48 12.42
CA ILE A 163 9.62 -27.93 12.50
C ILE A 163 10.94 -28.61 12.13
N SER A 164 11.63 -28.16 11.09
CA SER A 164 12.90 -28.71 10.64
C SER A 164 13.96 -28.69 11.74
N ARG A 165 14.16 -27.53 12.38
CA ARG A 165 15.11 -27.37 13.49
C ARG A 165 14.77 -28.29 14.66
N ALA A 166 13.50 -28.29 15.08
CA ALA A 166 13.04 -29.12 16.18
C ALA A 166 13.17 -30.62 15.88
N LEU A 167 12.77 -31.05 14.68
CA LEU A 167 12.83 -32.44 14.24
C LEU A 167 14.27 -32.94 14.16
N VAL A 168 15.20 -32.17 13.58
CA VAL A 168 16.62 -32.55 13.51
C VAL A 168 17.22 -32.67 14.91
N LYS A 169 16.88 -31.76 15.83
CA LYS A 169 17.29 -31.86 17.25
C LYS A 169 16.77 -33.15 17.91
N ARG A 170 15.60 -33.66 17.52
CA ARG A 170 15.10 -34.96 18.03
C ARG A 170 15.83 -36.12 17.38
N LEU A 171 15.95 -36.13 16.05
CA LEU A 171 16.58 -37.20 15.30
C LEU A 171 18.06 -37.40 15.66
N SER A 172 18.79 -36.32 15.95
CA SER A 172 20.22 -36.34 16.31
C SER A 172 20.55 -37.18 17.55
N ARG A 173 19.55 -37.54 18.37
CA ARG A 173 19.70 -38.47 19.49
C ARG A 173 20.09 -39.88 19.07
N LYS A 174 19.70 -40.31 17.86
CA LYS A 174 19.93 -41.68 17.36
C LYS A 174 20.43 -41.75 15.92
N ALA A 175 20.30 -40.68 15.15
CA ALA A 175 20.68 -40.64 13.75
C ALA A 175 21.28 -39.28 13.37
N LYS A 176 22.35 -39.31 12.57
CA LYS A 176 22.84 -38.12 11.87
C LYS A 176 22.27 -38.12 10.46
N VAL A 177 21.77 -36.97 10.02
CA VAL A 177 21.19 -36.79 8.69
C VAL A 177 21.92 -35.62 8.03
N GLU A 178 22.92 -35.91 7.21
CA GLU A 178 23.81 -34.91 6.61
C GLU A 178 23.02 -33.86 5.80
N SER A 179 22.07 -34.31 4.96
CA SER A 179 21.18 -33.43 4.21
C SER A 179 20.36 -32.48 5.08
N ALA A 180 20.03 -32.90 6.30
CA ALA A 180 19.29 -32.10 7.25
C ALA A 180 20.17 -31.03 7.91
N GLU A 181 21.40 -31.40 8.30
CA GLU A 181 22.39 -30.47 8.85
C GLU A 181 22.79 -29.40 7.83
N ASP A 182 23.00 -29.79 6.57
CA ASP A 182 23.29 -28.86 5.47
C ASP A 182 22.13 -27.87 5.22
N TRP A 183 20.89 -28.36 5.27
CA TRP A 183 19.72 -27.51 5.12
C TRP A 183 19.58 -26.51 6.29
N LEU A 184 19.82 -26.94 7.52
CA LEU A 184 19.80 -26.04 8.69
C LEU A 184 20.89 -24.96 8.60
N LYS A 185 22.10 -25.33 8.17
CA LYS A 185 23.17 -24.36 7.92
C LYS A 185 22.75 -23.33 6.87
N ARG A 186 22.06 -23.77 5.82
CA ARG A 186 21.53 -22.85 4.79
C ARG A 186 20.49 -21.89 5.35
N LEU A 187 19.60 -22.36 6.21
CA LEU A 187 18.62 -21.51 6.91
C LEU A 187 19.31 -20.50 7.83
N ASP A 188 20.38 -20.89 8.53
CA ASP A 188 21.19 -19.96 9.32
C ASP A 188 21.86 -18.89 8.46
N GLU A 189 22.38 -19.26 7.29
CA GLU A 189 22.93 -18.30 6.32
C GLU A 189 21.87 -17.30 5.83
N ILE A 190 20.63 -17.74 5.61
CA ILE A 190 19.50 -16.88 5.22
C ILE A 190 19.11 -15.95 6.37
N ALA A 191 18.92 -16.49 7.58
CA ALA A 191 18.49 -15.74 8.75
C ALA A 191 19.48 -14.62 9.12
N ASN A 192 20.78 -14.88 8.94
CA ASN A 192 21.87 -13.95 9.26
C ASN A 192 22.19 -12.92 8.15
N ARG A 193 21.44 -12.88 7.05
CA ARG A 193 21.62 -11.87 6.00
C ARG A 193 21.40 -10.46 6.54
N SER A 194 22.28 -9.53 6.14
CA SER A 194 22.09 -8.10 6.44
C SER A 194 20.77 -7.61 5.86
N LYS A 195 19.98 -6.89 6.66
CA LYS A 195 18.73 -6.27 6.20
C LYS A 195 19.07 -5.20 5.16
N LEU A 196 18.43 -5.29 3.99
CA LEU A 196 18.49 -4.22 3.00
C LEU A 196 17.72 -3.00 3.53
N GLU A 197 18.35 -1.83 3.47
CA GLU A 197 17.66 -0.57 3.76
C GLU A 197 16.66 -0.28 2.63
N THR A 198 15.38 -0.51 2.93
CA THR A 198 14.26 -0.25 2.01
C THR A 198 13.08 0.32 2.79
N THR A 199 12.13 0.91 2.06
CA THR A 199 10.90 1.43 2.65
C THR A 199 9.85 0.32 2.74
N VAL A 200 9.24 0.16 3.93
CA VAL A 200 8.16 -0.81 4.13
C VAL A 200 6.87 -0.30 3.49
N ARG A 201 6.23 -1.15 2.67
CA ARG A 201 4.88 -0.88 2.17
C ARG A 201 3.85 -1.22 3.24
N THR A 202 3.27 -0.20 3.86
CA THR A 202 2.23 -0.33 4.89
C THR A 202 0.83 -0.42 4.28
N ALA A 203 -0.11 -1.02 5.02
CA ALA A 203 -1.53 -1.04 4.65
C ALA A 203 -2.08 0.39 4.65
N TRP A 204 -2.75 0.80 3.56
CA TRP A 204 -3.26 2.17 3.40
C TRP A 204 -4.70 2.19 2.86
N TYR A 205 -5.32 3.36 2.89
CA TYR A 205 -6.66 3.54 2.31
C TYR A 205 -6.64 3.54 0.78
N CYS A 206 -7.68 2.96 0.19
CA CYS A 206 -7.94 3.04 -1.25
C CYS A 206 -8.06 4.50 -1.72
N SER A 207 -7.77 4.76 -3.00
CA SER A 207 -8.01 6.05 -3.62
C SER A 207 -9.47 6.48 -3.48
N GLY A 208 -9.71 7.66 -2.90
CA GLY A 208 -11.05 8.20 -2.64
C GLY A 208 -11.83 7.47 -1.54
N CYS A 209 -11.17 6.73 -0.64
CA CYS A 209 -11.83 6.04 0.47
C CYS A 209 -12.51 7.03 1.43
N PRO A 210 -13.76 6.78 1.88
CA PRO A 210 -14.45 7.63 2.87
C PRO A 210 -13.75 7.68 4.23
N HIS A 211 -12.91 6.68 4.54
CA HIS A 211 -12.11 6.68 5.76
C HIS A 211 -10.97 7.71 5.75
N ASN A 212 -10.62 8.27 4.59
CA ASN A 212 -9.61 9.34 4.52
C ASN A 212 -10.03 10.59 5.31
N SER A 213 -11.32 10.93 5.33
CA SER A 213 -11.87 12.03 6.13
C SER A 213 -12.47 11.53 7.45
N SER A 214 -13.24 10.44 7.41
CA SER A 214 -14.04 10.02 8.57
C SER A 214 -13.23 9.49 9.76
N THR A 215 -12.00 8.99 9.57
CA THR A 215 -11.17 8.54 10.71
C THR A 215 -10.23 9.61 11.25
N LYS A 216 -10.27 10.85 10.74
CA LYS A 216 -9.51 11.95 11.33
C LYS A 216 -10.07 12.26 12.73
N ALA A 217 -9.18 12.39 13.71
CA ALA A 217 -9.52 12.81 15.07
C ALA A 217 -9.60 14.34 15.13
N ILE A 218 -10.36 14.86 16.10
CA ILE A 218 -10.24 16.26 16.50
C ILE A 218 -9.05 16.40 17.46
N GLU A 219 -8.37 17.53 17.43
CA GLU A 219 -7.21 17.78 18.29
C GLU A 219 -7.58 17.57 19.77
N GLY A 220 -6.72 16.86 20.50
CA GLY A 220 -6.91 16.53 21.93
C GLY A 220 -7.88 15.39 22.21
N SER A 221 -8.45 14.72 21.19
CA SER A 221 -9.34 13.57 21.39
C SER A 221 -8.62 12.22 21.30
N VAL A 222 -9.11 11.25 22.07
CA VAL A 222 -8.68 9.86 21.98
C VAL A 222 -9.65 9.09 21.10
N VAL A 223 -9.12 8.35 20.12
CA VAL A 223 -9.94 7.51 19.23
C VAL A 223 -9.54 6.05 19.40
N SER A 224 -10.50 5.20 19.72
CA SER A 224 -10.34 3.76 19.73
C SER A 224 -10.70 3.16 18.36
N ALA A 225 -9.92 2.19 17.92
CA ALA A 225 -10.13 1.40 16.72
C ALA A 225 -11.16 0.29 16.97
N GLY A 226 -11.88 -0.08 15.91
CA GLY A 226 -12.61 -1.33 15.81
C GLY A 226 -11.96 -2.26 14.81
N ILE A 227 -12.57 -3.43 14.57
CA ILE A 227 -12.15 -4.33 13.50
C ILE A 227 -12.76 -3.87 12.17
N GLY A 228 -11.93 -3.42 11.24
CA GLY A 228 -12.36 -3.02 9.89
C GLY A 228 -11.33 -2.12 9.19
N CYS A 229 -11.64 -1.60 8.00
CA CYS A 229 -10.67 -0.79 7.26
C CYS A 229 -10.15 0.40 8.09
N HIS A 230 -10.98 0.96 8.96
CA HIS A 230 -10.65 2.05 9.87
C HIS A 230 -9.56 1.70 10.91
N THR A 231 -9.26 0.41 11.17
CA THR A 231 -8.09 0.00 11.97
C THR A 231 -6.79 0.55 11.35
N MET A 232 -6.75 0.73 10.03
CA MET A 232 -5.56 1.27 9.34
C MET A 232 -5.18 2.68 9.78
N ALA A 233 -6.11 3.43 10.37
CA ALA A 233 -5.83 4.75 10.93
C ALA A 233 -4.74 4.73 12.03
N MET A 234 -4.51 3.58 12.68
CA MET A 234 -3.44 3.39 13.67
C MET A 234 -2.05 3.66 13.08
N TRP A 235 -1.84 3.37 11.78
CA TRP A 235 -0.57 3.59 11.08
C TRP A 235 -0.47 4.94 10.36
N MET A 236 -1.42 5.85 10.59
CA MET A 236 -1.58 7.09 9.80
C MET A 236 -1.45 8.38 10.64
N ASN A 237 -0.91 8.29 11.86
CA ASN A 237 -0.81 9.42 12.80
C ASN A 237 -2.16 10.14 13.01
N ARG A 238 -3.22 9.39 13.34
CA ARG A 238 -4.59 9.91 13.52
C ARG A 238 -5.10 9.82 14.96
N GLN A 239 -4.20 9.72 15.94
CA GLN A 239 -4.55 9.55 17.37
C GLN A 239 -5.47 8.34 17.62
N VAL A 240 -5.25 7.25 16.87
CA VAL A 240 -5.97 5.99 17.02
C VAL A 240 -5.05 4.99 17.71
N THR A 241 -5.37 4.60 18.95
CA THR A 241 -4.41 3.91 19.83
C THR A 241 -4.84 2.52 20.27
N MET A 242 -6.14 2.26 20.42
CA MET A 242 -6.65 1.06 21.10
C MET A 242 -7.47 0.17 20.16
N GLY A 243 -7.39 -1.17 20.30
CA GLY A 243 -8.20 -2.11 19.51
C GLY A 243 -8.77 -3.23 20.38
N THR A 244 -9.96 -3.71 20.04
CA THR A 244 -10.62 -4.83 20.73
C THR A 244 -11.21 -5.82 19.71
N HIS A 245 -11.72 -6.95 20.19
CA HIS A 245 -12.38 -7.94 19.36
C HIS A 245 -13.73 -7.43 18.85
N MET A 246 -14.16 -7.96 17.70
CA MET A 246 -15.41 -7.57 17.05
C MET A 246 -16.61 -7.79 17.97
N GLY A 247 -17.40 -6.74 18.18
CA GLY A 247 -18.58 -6.73 19.05
C GLY A 247 -18.35 -6.14 20.44
N ALA A 248 -17.10 -5.88 20.84
CA ALA A 248 -16.78 -5.23 22.12
C ALA A 248 -16.31 -3.78 21.94
N GLU A 249 -16.29 -3.26 20.72
CA GLU A 249 -15.86 -1.89 20.44
C GLU A 249 -16.61 -0.87 21.30
N GLY A 250 -15.87 -0.04 22.03
CA GLY A 250 -16.38 1.03 22.87
C GLY A 250 -16.72 0.57 24.28
N ALA A 251 -17.13 -0.69 24.48
CA ALA A 251 -17.52 -1.22 25.79
C ALA A 251 -16.34 -1.26 26.79
N GLN A 252 -15.10 -1.36 26.31
CA GLN A 252 -13.92 -1.25 27.17
C GLN A 252 -13.85 0.10 27.92
N TRP A 253 -14.45 1.16 27.36
CA TRP A 253 -14.47 2.47 27.98
C TRP A 253 -15.23 2.48 29.32
N ILE A 254 -16.26 1.65 29.45
CA ILE A 254 -17.06 1.54 30.67
C ILE A 254 -16.18 1.20 31.87
N GLY A 255 -15.22 0.28 31.68
CA GLY A 255 -14.27 -0.12 32.72
C GLY A 255 -13.09 0.84 32.89
N MET A 256 -12.74 1.61 31.85
CA MET A 256 -11.58 2.51 31.86
C MET A 256 -11.91 3.91 32.38
N ALA A 257 -13.10 4.45 32.05
CA ALA A 257 -13.50 5.82 32.34
C ALA A 257 -13.32 6.22 33.81
N PRO A 258 -13.60 5.36 34.81
CA PRO A 258 -13.41 5.73 36.22
C PRO A 258 -11.94 5.88 36.67
N PHE A 259 -10.98 5.46 35.85
CA PHE A 259 -9.55 5.38 36.22
C PHE A 259 -8.65 6.28 35.36
N THR A 260 -9.22 7.27 34.67
CA THR A 260 -8.50 8.19 33.79
C THR A 260 -9.06 9.61 33.89
N GLU A 261 -8.25 10.61 33.55
CA GLU A 261 -8.67 12.02 33.46
C GLU A 261 -9.29 12.36 32.09
N VAL A 262 -9.33 11.40 31.17
CA VAL A 262 -9.98 11.58 29.86
C VAL A 262 -11.50 11.47 30.04
N ASP A 263 -12.22 12.56 29.80
CA ASP A 263 -13.68 12.59 30.01
C ASP A 263 -14.49 11.90 28.90
N HIS A 264 -13.91 11.77 27.71
CA HIS A 264 -14.60 11.34 26.49
C HIS A 264 -13.66 10.65 25.51
N ILE A 265 -14.16 9.61 24.84
CA ILE A 265 -13.46 8.99 23.70
C ILE A 265 -14.36 8.88 22.47
N PHE A 266 -13.74 8.81 21.29
CA PHE A 266 -14.39 8.34 20.08
C PHE A 266 -14.12 6.85 19.86
N GLN A 267 -15.11 6.10 19.37
CA GLN A 267 -14.95 4.70 18.97
C GLN A 267 -15.30 4.53 17.49
N ASN A 268 -14.34 4.16 16.65
CA ASN A 268 -14.65 3.78 15.26
C ASN A 268 -15.32 2.40 15.24
N MET A 269 -16.39 2.26 14.46
CA MET A 269 -17.10 1.00 14.24
C MET A 269 -17.60 0.95 12.79
N GLY A 270 -17.51 -0.21 12.14
CA GLY A 270 -18.11 -0.43 10.82
C GLY A 270 -19.58 -0.85 10.91
N ASP A 271 -20.34 -0.59 9.86
CA ASP A 271 -21.72 -1.09 9.69
C ASP A 271 -21.83 -2.63 9.71
N GLY A 272 -20.84 -3.33 9.15
CA GLY A 272 -20.78 -4.79 9.24
C GLY A 272 -20.66 -5.30 10.68
N THR A 273 -19.81 -4.65 11.48
CA THR A 273 -19.68 -4.95 12.92
C THR A 273 -20.95 -4.61 13.67
N TYR A 274 -21.55 -3.45 13.40
CA TYR A 274 -22.80 -3.03 14.01
C TYR A 274 -23.93 -4.05 13.79
N ALA A 275 -24.09 -4.53 12.55
CA ALA A 275 -25.09 -5.54 12.20
C ALA A 275 -24.81 -6.90 12.86
N HIS A 276 -23.55 -7.30 12.99
CA HIS A 276 -23.16 -8.60 13.55
C HIS A 276 -23.28 -8.66 15.08
N SER A 277 -22.64 -7.74 15.80
CA SER A 277 -22.55 -7.79 17.27
C SER A 277 -22.32 -6.44 17.95
N GLY A 278 -21.83 -5.43 17.24
CA GLY A 278 -21.46 -4.12 17.79
C GLY A 278 -22.65 -3.29 18.29
N SER A 279 -23.86 -3.52 17.78
CA SER A 279 -25.08 -2.89 18.29
C SER A 279 -25.30 -3.16 19.80
N LEU A 280 -24.91 -4.34 20.29
CA LEU A 280 -24.97 -4.68 21.72
C LEU A 280 -23.98 -3.86 22.56
N ALA A 281 -22.79 -3.58 22.04
CA ALA A 281 -21.82 -2.72 22.72
C ALA A 281 -22.31 -1.27 22.83
N ILE A 282 -22.88 -0.72 21.76
CA ILE A 282 -23.47 0.63 21.78
C ILE A 282 -24.61 0.69 22.81
N ARG A 283 -25.51 -0.29 22.80
CA ARG A 283 -26.59 -0.40 23.78
C ARG A 283 -26.05 -0.46 25.21
N TYR A 284 -24.99 -1.22 25.46
CA TYR A 284 -24.43 -1.34 26.80
C TYR A 284 -23.80 -0.02 27.27
N CYS A 285 -23.00 0.65 26.43
CA CYS A 285 -22.46 1.98 26.74
C CYS A 285 -23.56 3.01 27.02
N ALA A 286 -24.65 2.98 26.24
CA ALA A 286 -25.78 3.88 26.44
C ALA A 286 -26.51 3.59 27.76
N ALA A 287 -26.67 2.33 28.13
CA ALA A 287 -27.31 1.92 29.38
C ALA A 287 -26.46 2.26 30.63
N THR A 288 -25.14 2.35 30.49
CA THR A 288 -24.24 2.78 31.58
C THR A 288 -23.93 4.29 31.55
N ASP A 289 -24.62 5.06 30.70
CA ASP A 289 -24.37 6.49 30.46
C ASP A 289 -22.87 6.82 30.22
N ALA A 290 -22.15 5.92 29.56
CA ALA A 290 -20.73 6.12 29.28
C ALA A 290 -20.55 7.28 28.29
N ASN A 291 -19.64 8.20 28.59
CA ASN A 291 -19.27 9.35 27.75
C ASN A 291 -18.43 8.90 26.56
N VAL A 292 -19.08 8.41 25.50
CA VAL A 292 -18.43 7.92 24.28
C VAL A 292 -19.20 8.34 23.04
N THR A 293 -18.50 8.78 22.00
CA THR A 293 -19.09 8.98 20.66
C THR A 293 -18.68 7.84 19.73
N PHE A 294 -19.63 7.04 19.30
CA PHE A 294 -19.40 6.04 18.25
C PHE A 294 -19.38 6.73 16.88
N LYS A 295 -18.28 6.55 16.15
CA LYS A 295 -18.16 6.89 14.74
C LYS A 295 -18.55 5.64 13.96
N LEU A 296 -19.83 5.54 13.63
CA LEU A 296 -20.39 4.42 12.88
C LEU A 296 -20.20 4.69 11.38
N LEU A 297 -19.16 4.10 10.80
CA LEU A 297 -18.67 4.36 9.46
C LEU A 297 -19.28 3.36 8.48
N ARG A 298 -20.41 3.73 7.87
CA ARG A 298 -21.18 2.91 6.93
C ARG A 298 -20.59 3.01 5.53
N ASN A 299 -20.18 1.86 4.97
CA ASN A 299 -19.68 1.75 3.60
C ASN A 299 -20.45 0.69 2.77
N ALA A 300 -21.49 0.10 3.35
CA ALA A 300 -22.42 -0.89 2.82
C ALA A 300 -21.83 -2.27 2.50
N HIS A 301 -20.56 -2.53 2.82
CA HIS A 301 -19.86 -3.75 2.41
C HIS A 301 -18.88 -4.26 3.47
N THR A 302 -18.68 -5.58 3.57
CA THR A 302 -17.56 -6.16 4.33
C THR A 302 -16.24 -5.97 3.56
N SER A 303 -15.80 -4.71 3.52
CA SER A 303 -14.79 -4.23 2.59
C SER A 303 -13.41 -4.87 2.84
N MET A 304 -13.01 -5.11 4.09
CA MET A 304 -11.70 -5.74 4.35
C MET A 304 -11.61 -7.18 3.80
N THR A 305 -12.72 -7.90 3.75
CA THR A 305 -12.75 -9.34 3.44
C THR A 305 -13.16 -9.66 2.01
N GLY A 306 -13.30 -8.66 1.13
CA GLY A 306 -13.60 -8.87 -0.30
C GLY A 306 -14.83 -8.14 -0.82
N GLY A 307 -15.53 -7.38 0.02
CA GLY A 307 -16.69 -6.55 -0.38
C GLY A 307 -17.99 -7.34 -0.49
N GLN A 308 -18.20 -8.32 0.39
CA GLN A 308 -19.46 -9.06 0.48
C GLN A 308 -20.58 -8.17 1.04
N GLU A 309 -21.83 -8.56 0.77
CA GLU A 309 -23.01 -7.93 1.37
C GLU A 309 -23.06 -8.23 2.88
N ILE A 310 -23.55 -7.27 3.65
CA ILE A 310 -23.68 -7.39 5.10
C ILE A 310 -25.01 -8.11 5.40
N MET A 311 -24.92 -9.28 6.02
CA MET A 311 -26.11 -9.96 6.57
C MET A 311 -26.67 -9.13 7.73
N GLY A 312 -27.94 -8.75 7.66
CA GLY A 312 -28.55 -7.82 8.62
C GLY A 312 -28.25 -6.34 8.33
N ALA A 313 -27.88 -5.99 7.09
CA ALA A 313 -27.75 -4.59 6.69
C ALA A 313 -29.09 -3.84 6.88
N HIS A 314 -29.02 -2.70 7.56
CA HIS A 314 -30.17 -1.81 7.74
C HIS A 314 -30.03 -0.56 6.88
N PRO A 315 -31.14 -0.03 6.34
CA PRO A 315 -31.18 1.33 5.81
C PRO A 315 -30.76 2.33 6.90
N VAL A 316 -30.13 3.43 6.49
CA VAL A 316 -29.63 4.49 7.40
C VAL A 316 -30.69 4.94 8.40
N ALA A 317 -31.92 5.21 7.93
CA ALA A 317 -33.02 5.63 8.80
C ALA A 317 -33.37 4.59 9.88
N GLN A 318 -33.32 3.30 9.54
CA GLN A 318 -33.58 2.23 10.51
C GLN A 318 -32.46 2.13 11.54
N MET A 319 -31.19 2.26 11.12
CA MET A 319 -30.06 2.34 12.06
C MET A 319 -30.24 3.49 13.06
N VAL A 320 -30.67 4.67 12.59
CA VAL A 320 -30.96 5.82 13.47
C VAL A 320 -32.07 5.49 14.46
N SER A 321 -33.19 4.91 14.00
CA SER A 321 -34.28 4.46 14.89
C SER A 321 -33.79 3.51 15.96
N ASP A 322 -33.01 2.50 15.56
CA ASP A 322 -32.49 1.48 16.49
C ASP A 322 -31.56 2.10 17.52
N LEU A 323 -30.66 2.99 17.11
CA LEU A 323 -29.73 3.68 18.02
C LEU A 323 -30.49 4.52 19.06
N LEU A 324 -31.46 5.31 18.61
CA LEU A 324 -32.29 6.13 19.51
C LEU A 324 -33.11 5.26 20.48
N ALA A 325 -33.69 4.16 19.98
CA ALA A 325 -34.44 3.21 20.81
C ALA A 325 -33.56 2.52 21.88
N ASN A 326 -32.26 2.36 21.60
CA ASN A 326 -31.29 1.79 22.54
C ASN A 326 -30.65 2.82 23.48
N GLY A 327 -31.19 4.04 23.56
CA GLY A 327 -30.78 5.03 24.57
C GLY A 327 -29.61 5.93 24.17
N VAL A 328 -29.19 5.92 22.89
CA VAL A 328 -28.22 6.89 22.37
C VAL A 328 -28.79 8.30 22.49
N LYS A 329 -28.05 9.20 23.15
CA LYS A 329 -28.55 10.55 23.51
C LYS A 329 -28.66 11.48 22.31
N LYS A 330 -27.76 11.35 21.34
CA LYS A 330 -27.77 12.15 20.10
C LYS A 330 -27.12 11.40 18.95
N VAL A 331 -27.74 11.51 17.78
CA VAL A 331 -27.20 11.03 16.51
C VAL A 331 -27.03 12.22 15.56
N ILE A 332 -25.93 12.27 14.82
CA ILE A 332 -25.78 13.11 13.63
C ILE A 332 -25.41 12.21 12.46
N VAL A 333 -26.13 12.36 11.35
CA VAL A 333 -25.82 11.66 10.09
C VAL A 333 -24.98 12.59 9.20
N THR A 334 -23.93 12.05 8.59
CA THR A 334 -23.15 12.76 7.57
C THR A 334 -23.07 11.95 6.29
N SER A 335 -23.16 12.61 5.13
CA SER A 335 -23.07 11.98 3.81
C SER A 335 -22.40 12.89 2.79
N ASP A 336 -21.85 12.32 1.72
CA ASP A 336 -21.43 13.06 0.52
C ASP A 336 -22.61 13.51 -0.36
N THR A 337 -23.80 12.94 -0.12
CA THR A 337 -25.02 13.21 -0.87
C THR A 337 -26.22 13.39 0.07
N PRO A 338 -26.16 14.34 1.03
CA PRO A 338 -27.18 14.49 2.07
C PRO A 338 -28.60 14.71 1.52
N ASP A 339 -28.73 15.38 0.37
CA ASP A 339 -30.02 15.67 -0.28
C ASP A 339 -30.73 14.42 -0.83
N THR A 340 -30.00 13.29 -0.96
CA THR A 340 -30.55 12.02 -1.43
C THR A 340 -31.12 11.15 -0.30
N LEU A 341 -30.80 11.48 0.95
CA LEU A 341 -31.24 10.72 2.11
C LEU A 341 -32.66 11.15 2.52
N PRO A 342 -33.49 10.20 3.00
CA PRO A 342 -34.81 10.54 3.51
C PRO A 342 -34.70 11.34 4.81
N SER A 343 -35.81 11.94 5.24
CA SER A 343 -35.92 12.54 6.57
C SER A 343 -35.60 11.52 7.66
N MET A 344 -34.75 11.89 8.63
CA MET A 344 -34.31 10.97 9.67
C MET A 344 -35.24 10.95 10.90
N PRO A 345 -35.42 9.79 11.56
CA PRO A 345 -36.17 9.67 12.79
C PRO A 345 -35.64 10.54 13.93
N GLY A 346 -36.51 10.90 14.87
CA GLY A 346 -36.15 11.63 16.09
C GLY A 346 -35.62 13.05 15.87
N GLY A 347 -35.89 13.67 14.71
CA GLY A 347 -35.35 14.98 14.37
C GLY A 347 -33.84 14.98 14.12
N THR A 348 -33.26 13.81 13.82
CA THR A 348 -31.82 13.65 13.57
C THR A 348 -31.39 14.50 12.36
N GLU A 349 -30.33 15.27 12.55
CA GLU A 349 -29.80 16.15 11.51
C GLU A 349 -28.95 15.36 10.50
N VAL A 350 -29.11 15.67 9.21
CA VAL A 350 -28.28 15.14 8.12
C VAL A 350 -27.40 16.27 7.59
N TRP A 351 -26.08 16.12 7.72
CA TRP A 351 -25.11 17.12 7.30
C TRP A 351 -24.27 16.62 6.13
N HIS A 352 -23.72 17.54 5.34
CA HIS A 352 -22.69 17.20 4.36
C HIS A 352 -21.40 16.76 5.08
N ARG A 353 -20.66 15.81 4.50
CA ARG A 353 -19.41 15.26 5.06
C ARG A 353 -18.33 16.31 5.38
N ASP A 354 -18.36 17.47 4.73
CA ASP A 354 -17.40 18.56 5.01
C ASP A 354 -17.54 19.11 6.43
N ARG A 355 -18.65 18.82 7.12
CA ARG A 355 -18.91 19.20 8.51
C ARG A 355 -18.56 18.09 9.51
N LEU A 356 -17.83 17.04 9.12
CA LEU A 356 -17.44 15.94 10.00
C LEU A 356 -16.69 16.39 11.28
N ALA A 357 -15.80 17.37 11.18
CA ALA A 357 -15.07 17.89 12.34
C ALA A 357 -16.01 18.66 13.30
N GLU A 358 -16.98 19.38 12.76
CA GLU A 358 -18.00 20.07 13.54
C GLU A 358 -18.93 19.08 14.24
N ALA A 359 -19.39 18.04 13.54
CA ALA A 359 -20.25 17.01 14.11
C ALA A 359 -19.57 16.30 15.28
N GLN A 360 -18.28 15.98 15.16
CA GLN A 360 -17.49 15.40 16.24
C GLN A 360 -17.43 16.31 17.47
N ARG A 361 -17.18 17.62 17.30
CA ARG A 361 -17.17 18.58 18.44
C ARG A 361 -18.54 18.74 19.10
N VAL A 362 -19.62 18.71 18.32
CA VAL A 362 -20.99 18.81 18.86
C VAL A 362 -21.33 17.57 19.67
N LEU A 363 -21.02 16.38 19.15
CA LEU A 363 -21.33 15.11 19.81
C LEU A 363 -20.48 14.88 21.07
N ALA A 364 -19.20 15.24 21.04
CA ALA A 364 -18.31 15.09 22.19
C ALA A 364 -18.72 15.93 23.42
N LYS A 365 -19.51 16.99 23.23
CA LYS A 365 -20.01 17.84 24.33
C LYS A 365 -21.27 17.29 24.99
N VAL A 366 -21.91 16.29 24.39
CA VAL A 366 -23.14 15.70 24.93
C VAL A 366 -22.74 14.60 25.90
N GLN A 367 -23.20 14.71 27.15
CA GLN A 367 -23.00 13.67 28.16
C GLN A 367 -23.77 12.39 27.79
N GLY A 368 -23.17 11.24 28.08
CA GLY A 368 -23.65 9.91 27.70
C GLY A 368 -23.20 9.48 26.31
N THR A 369 -23.76 8.37 25.83
CA THR A 369 -23.38 7.77 24.55
C THR A 369 -24.02 8.50 23.37
N THR A 370 -23.21 8.90 22.40
CA THR A 370 -23.66 9.54 21.15
C THR A 370 -23.12 8.84 19.90
N VAL A 371 -23.70 9.12 18.74
CA VAL A 371 -23.29 8.50 17.47
C VAL A 371 -23.12 9.53 16.36
N LEU A 372 -21.96 9.48 15.69
CA LEU A 372 -21.75 10.04 14.36
C LEU A 372 -21.91 8.92 13.34
N LEU A 373 -23.03 8.89 12.63
CA LEU A 373 -23.25 7.96 11.53
C LEU A 373 -22.72 8.59 10.24
N HIS A 374 -21.62 8.08 9.70
CA HIS A 374 -21.06 8.53 8.44
C HIS A 374 -21.42 7.56 7.31
N ASP A 375 -22.28 8.00 6.40
CA ASP A 375 -22.77 7.23 5.27
C ASP A 375 -22.07 7.62 3.97
N GLN A 376 -21.15 6.77 3.52
CA GLN A 376 -20.49 6.92 2.22
C GLN A 376 -19.97 5.56 1.73
N GLU A 377 -20.37 5.15 0.52
CA GLU A 377 -20.06 3.83 -0.03
C GLU A 377 -18.56 3.53 -0.14
N CYS A 378 -18.19 2.26 0.01
CA CYS A 378 -16.82 1.79 -0.21
C CYS A 378 -16.30 2.20 -1.60
N ALA A 379 -15.20 2.94 -1.62
CA ALA A 379 -14.59 3.43 -2.86
C ALA A 379 -14.18 2.32 -3.84
N ALA A 380 -13.71 1.18 -3.33
CA ALA A 380 -13.33 0.05 -4.17
C ALA A 380 -14.55 -0.59 -4.85
N GLU A 381 -15.64 -0.78 -4.10
CA GLU A 381 -16.90 -1.33 -4.63
C GLU A 381 -17.57 -0.37 -5.59
N LEU A 382 -17.64 0.90 -5.25
CA LEU A 382 -18.20 1.93 -6.13
C LEU A 382 -17.44 1.97 -7.47
N ARG A 383 -16.11 1.84 -7.47
CA ARG A 383 -15.32 1.70 -8.71
C ARG A 383 -15.71 0.44 -9.48
N ARG A 384 -15.83 -0.71 -8.81
CA ARG A 384 -16.24 -1.99 -9.43
C ARG A 384 -17.66 -1.94 -9.97
N ALA A 385 -18.57 -1.22 -9.33
CA ALA A 385 -19.93 -1.00 -9.78
C ALA A 385 -19.94 -0.12 -11.03
N ARG A 386 -19.21 1.01 -11.02
CA ARG A 386 -19.03 1.90 -12.18
C ARG A 386 -18.45 1.17 -13.39
N SER A 387 -17.37 0.39 -13.21
CA SER A 387 -16.77 -0.37 -14.30
C SER A 387 -17.70 -1.44 -14.89
N ARG A 388 -18.67 -1.94 -14.10
CA ARG A 388 -19.71 -2.87 -14.54
C ARG A 388 -20.99 -2.18 -15.04
N GLY A 389 -21.04 -0.85 -15.03
CA GLY A 389 -22.23 -0.08 -15.41
C GLY A 389 -23.39 -0.17 -14.41
N LYS A 390 -23.12 -0.55 -13.16
CA LYS A 390 -24.12 -0.66 -12.08
C LYS A 390 -24.24 0.60 -11.21
N ALA A 391 -23.35 1.58 -11.39
CA ALA A 391 -23.36 2.84 -10.66
C ALA A 391 -23.03 4.01 -11.61
N VAL A 392 -23.56 5.20 -11.31
CA VAL A 392 -23.31 6.41 -12.08
C VAL A 392 -21.84 6.81 -11.94
N GLU A 393 -21.19 7.06 -13.07
CA GLU A 393 -19.82 7.55 -13.10
C GLU A 393 -19.82 9.09 -13.24
N PRO A 394 -19.20 9.82 -12.31
CA PRO A 394 -19.03 11.27 -12.46
C PRO A 394 -18.25 11.61 -13.73
N THR A 395 -18.73 12.59 -14.49
CA THR A 395 -18.10 13.01 -15.75
C THR A 395 -16.83 13.83 -15.51
N ASP A 396 -16.81 14.65 -14.46
CA ASP A 396 -15.67 15.49 -14.11
C ASP A 396 -14.42 14.66 -13.77
N VAL A 397 -13.29 15.08 -14.33
CA VAL A 397 -11.96 14.55 -14.08
C VAL A 397 -11.08 15.66 -13.53
N VAL A 398 -10.25 15.36 -12.55
CA VAL A 398 -9.32 16.33 -11.97
C VAL A 398 -7.92 16.09 -12.53
N VAL A 399 -7.32 17.16 -13.06
CA VAL A 399 -5.95 17.19 -13.58
C VAL A 399 -5.16 18.24 -12.81
N ILE A 400 -3.88 17.97 -12.56
CA ILE A 400 -2.96 18.95 -11.98
C ILE A 400 -2.04 19.43 -13.08
N ASN A 401 -1.99 20.74 -13.31
CA ASN A 401 -0.95 21.36 -14.12
C ASN A 401 0.38 21.32 -13.35
N GLU A 402 1.30 20.45 -13.77
CA GLU A 402 2.57 20.20 -13.09
C GLU A 402 3.49 21.43 -13.06
N ARG A 403 3.37 22.35 -14.04
CA ARG A 403 4.13 23.62 -14.06
C ARG A 403 3.64 24.61 -13.01
N VAL A 404 2.34 24.61 -12.73
CA VAL A 404 1.74 25.43 -11.66
C VAL A 404 1.91 24.76 -10.30
N CYS A 405 2.01 23.43 -10.25
CA CYS A 405 2.22 22.73 -8.98
C CYS A 405 3.54 23.15 -8.32
N GLU A 406 3.51 23.46 -7.03
CA GLU A 406 4.73 23.72 -6.23
C GLU A 406 5.23 22.46 -5.51
N GLY A 407 4.52 21.32 -5.63
CA GLY A 407 4.90 20.07 -4.95
C GLY A 407 4.89 20.18 -3.43
N CYS A 408 3.99 20.99 -2.87
CA CYS A 408 3.90 21.29 -1.44
C CYS A 408 3.32 20.16 -0.58
N GLY A 409 2.63 19.19 -1.18
CA GLY A 409 2.05 18.05 -0.46
C GLY A 409 0.70 18.31 0.21
N ASP A 410 0.20 19.54 0.25
CA ASP A 410 -1.06 19.88 0.95
C ASP A 410 -2.27 19.08 0.42
N CYS A 411 -2.35 18.82 -0.88
CA CYS A 411 -3.40 17.93 -1.42
C CYS A 411 -3.30 16.47 -0.93
N GLY A 412 -2.09 15.97 -0.68
CA GLY A 412 -1.82 14.67 -0.06
C GLY A 412 -2.21 14.67 1.41
N GLU A 413 -1.85 15.71 2.17
CA GLU A 413 -2.22 15.90 3.58
C GLU A 413 -3.76 15.97 3.77
N LYS A 414 -4.45 16.74 2.92
CA LYS A 414 -5.90 16.90 2.99
C LYS A 414 -6.63 15.61 2.60
N SER A 415 -6.27 14.99 1.47
CA SER A 415 -7.02 13.86 0.90
C SER A 415 -6.54 12.48 1.34
N ASN A 416 -5.28 12.34 1.73
CA ASN A 416 -4.63 11.07 2.04
C ASN A 416 -4.81 9.99 0.94
N CYS A 417 -4.96 10.43 -0.32
CA CYS A 417 -5.41 9.60 -1.43
C CYS A 417 -4.26 9.05 -2.26
N MET A 418 -4.20 7.73 -2.42
CA MET A 418 -3.14 7.04 -3.20
C MET A 418 -3.08 7.41 -4.69
N SER A 419 -4.10 8.10 -5.24
CA SER A 419 -4.04 8.62 -6.61
C SER A 419 -3.38 9.99 -6.71
N VAL A 420 -2.99 10.62 -5.59
CA VAL A 420 -2.23 11.87 -5.56
C VAL A 420 -0.75 11.49 -5.51
N GLU A 421 -0.16 11.24 -6.67
CA GLU A 421 1.21 10.71 -6.77
C GLU A 421 2.24 11.83 -6.92
N PRO A 422 3.40 11.75 -6.22
CA PRO A 422 4.54 12.58 -6.57
C PRO A 422 5.07 12.20 -7.96
N VAL A 423 5.52 13.22 -8.71
CA VAL A 423 6.14 13.03 -10.03
C VAL A 423 7.38 13.93 -10.11
N GLN A 424 8.47 13.42 -10.68
CA GLN A 424 9.64 14.26 -10.92
C GLN A 424 9.54 15.02 -12.24
N THR A 425 9.95 16.29 -12.22
CA THR A 425 9.95 17.17 -13.40
C THR A 425 11.23 18.01 -13.44
N GLU A 426 11.48 18.70 -14.56
CA GLU A 426 12.64 19.61 -14.66
C GLU A 426 12.59 20.83 -13.72
N PHE A 427 11.41 21.09 -13.16
CA PHE A 427 11.16 22.13 -12.16
C PHE A 427 11.04 21.55 -10.74
N GLY A 428 11.59 20.36 -10.51
CA GLY A 428 11.58 19.65 -9.22
C GLY A 428 10.36 18.77 -9.01
N ARG A 429 10.22 18.23 -7.79
CA ARG A 429 9.15 17.29 -7.42
C ARG A 429 7.79 18.00 -7.49
N LYS A 430 6.89 17.48 -8.32
CA LYS A 430 5.50 17.92 -8.47
C LYS A 430 4.53 16.83 -8.02
N THR A 431 3.25 17.06 -8.25
CA THR A 431 2.18 16.13 -7.92
C THR A 431 1.28 15.98 -9.13
N ARG A 432 0.85 14.76 -9.41
CA ARG A 432 -0.11 14.42 -10.48
C ARG A 432 -1.27 13.60 -9.91
N ILE A 433 -2.38 13.56 -10.63
CA ILE A 433 -3.47 12.63 -10.35
C ILE A 433 -3.32 11.41 -11.24
N HIS A 434 -3.12 10.24 -10.63
CA HIS A 434 -3.07 8.97 -11.35
C HIS A 434 -4.48 8.57 -11.82
N GLN A 435 -4.77 8.85 -13.09
CA GLN A 435 -6.13 8.80 -13.64
C GLN A 435 -6.74 7.38 -13.60
N SER A 436 -5.95 6.34 -13.88
CA SER A 436 -6.46 4.96 -13.90
C SER A 436 -6.92 4.45 -12.53
N SER A 437 -6.36 4.98 -11.44
CA SER A 437 -6.70 4.57 -10.07
C SER A 437 -7.65 5.54 -9.36
N CYS A 438 -7.86 6.74 -9.91
CA CYS A 438 -8.70 7.76 -9.30
C CYS A 438 -10.17 7.30 -9.20
N ASN A 439 -10.76 7.44 -8.01
CA ASN A 439 -12.17 7.10 -7.77
C ASN A 439 -13.12 8.31 -7.78
N LYS A 440 -12.64 9.48 -8.22
CA LYS A 440 -13.45 10.69 -8.40
C LYS A 440 -14.18 11.16 -7.13
N ASP A 441 -13.49 11.07 -5.99
CA ASP A 441 -13.95 11.56 -4.68
C ASP A 441 -13.68 13.07 -4.46
N TYR A 442 -12.74 13.62 -5.25
CA TYR A 442 -12.40 15.05 -5.34
C TYR A 442 -11.84 15.72 -4.08
N SER A 443 -11.69 15.04 -2.93
CA SER A 443 -11.08 15.66 -1.73
C SER A 443 -9.63 16.14 -1.90
N CYS A 444 -8.92 15.71 -2.95
CA CYS A 444 -7.61 16.28 -3.30
C CYS A 444 -7.71 17.77 -3.71
N VAL A 445 -8.87 18.18 -4.22
CA VAL A 445 -9.16 19.58 -4.58
C VAL A 445 -9.28 20.46 -3.34
N ASP A 446 -9.43 19.92 -2.14
CA ASP A 446 -9.47 20.74 -0.91
C ASP A 446 -8.09 21.32 -0.56
N GLY A 447 -7.01 20.76 -1.12
CA GLY A 447 -5.67 21.30 -0.93
C GLY A 447 -5.53 22.70 -1.56
N PHE A 448 -4.91 23.65 -0.85
CA PHE A 448 -4.81 25.05 -1.25
C PHE A 448 -3.77 25.26 -2.36
N CYS A 449 -4.19 24.99 -3.60
CA CYS A 449 -3.33 25.05 -4.78
C CYS A 449 -4.13 25.44 -6.04
N PRO A 450 -3.67 26.41 -6.85
CA PRO A 450 -4.28 26.82 -8.11
C PRO A 450 -3.94 25.90 -9.30
N SER A 451 -3.12 24.86 -9.10
CA SER A 451 -2.74 23.90 -10.15
C SER A 451 -3.88 22.96 -10.55
N PHE A 452 -4.93 22.85 -9.73
CA PHE A 452 -6.04 21.94 -9.95
C PHE A 452 -7.00 22.46 -11.02
N VAL A 453 -7.18 21.65 -12.05
CA VAL A 453 -8.12 21.87 -13.14
C VAL A 453 -9.17 20.78 -13.13
N THR A 454 -10.44 21.16 -13.09
CA THR A 454 -11.57 20.24 -13.26
C THR A 454 -11.95 20.23 -14.74
N VAL A 455 -11.76 19.10 -15.38
CA VAL A 455 -12.04 18.87 -16.80
C VAL A 455 -13.34 18.09 -16.93
N THR A 456 -14.28 18.57 -17.72
CA THR A 456 -15.47 17.81 -18.12
C THR A 456 -15.25 17.37 -19.57
N PRO A 457 -14.94 16.09 -19.84
CA PRO A 457 -14.74 15.60 -21.21
C PRO A 457 -16.03 15.67 -22.02
N ASN A 458 -15.93 15.96 -23.31
CA ASN A 458 -17.07 15.82 -24.21
C ASN A 458 -17.44 14.33 -24.33
N PRO A 459 -18.74 14.00 -24.40
CA PRO A 459 -19.18 12.63 -24.62
C PRO A 459 -18.64 12.12 -25.97
N ALA A 460 -18.11 10.88 -25.99
CA ALA A 460 -17.73 10.23 -27.23
C ALA A 460 -18.95 10.05 -28.15
N ALA A 461 -18.76 10.18 -29.46
CA ALA A 461 -19.80 9.86 -30.44
C ALA A 461 -20.33 8.44 -30.20
N ALA A 462 -21.63 8.30 -29.99
CA ALA A 462 -22.26 7.01 -29.73
C ALA A 462 -22.41 6.24 -31.04
N GLU A 463 -21.60 5.20 -31.26
CA GLU A 463 -21.96 4.16 -32.23
C GLU A 463 -23.16 3.37 -31.67
N GLY A 464 -24.32 3.48 -32.32
CA GLY A 464 -25.49 2.67 -32.01
C GLY A 464 -26.23 3.00 -30.70
N GLY A 465 -26.13 4.24 -30.18
CA GLY A 465 -26.95 4.71 -29.05
C GLY A 465 -26.55 4.18 -27.67
N LYS A 466 -25.43 3.45 -27.55
CA LYS A 466 -24.84 3.08 -26.25
C LYS A 466 -23.58 3.92 -26.02
N PRO A 467 -23.38 4.50 -24.81
CA PRO A 467 -22.15 5.21 -24.51
C PRO A 467 -20.93 4.28 -24.68
N SER A 468 -20.00 4.69 -25.54
CA SER A 468 -18.74 3.98 -25.78
C SER A 468 -17.95 3.86 -24.48
N ARG A 469 -17.77 2.63 -23.99
CA ARG A 469 -16.88 2.35 -22.86
C ARG A 469 -15.45 2.60 -23.34
N LYS A 470 -14.64 3.37 -22.58
CA LYS A 470 -13.20 3.50 -22.84
C LYS A 470 -12.57 2.10 -22.88
N LYS A 471 -12.40 1.53 -24.08
CA LYS A 471 -11.46 0.43 -24.30
C LYS A 471 -10.07 1.08 -24.35
N GLY A 472 -9.15 0.63 -23.49
CA GLY A 472 -7.75 1.00 -23.63
C GLY A 472 -7.25 0.63 -25.03
N ARG A 473 -6.19 1.30 -25.50
CA ARG A 473 -5.60 0.94 -26.78
C ARG A 473 -5.07 -0.49 -26.69
N ILE A 474 -5.24 -1.28 -27.74
CA ILE A 474 -4.64 -2.61 -27.86
C ILE A 474 -3.78 -2.59 -29.15
N PRO A 475 -2.46 -2.34 -29.04
CA PRO A 475 -1.59 -2.33 -30.22
C PRO A 475 -1.45 -3.75 -30.78
N VAL A 476 -1.51 -3.87 -32.10
CA VAL A 476 -1.36 -5.14 -32.82
C VAL A 476 0.11 -5.56 -32.80
N LEU A 477 0.37 -6.84 -32.51
CA LEU A 477 1.72 -7.41 -32.53
C LEU A 477 1.88 -8.30 -33.76
N ASP A 478 2.61 -7.81 -34.77
CA ASP A 478 2.79 -8.50 -36.06
C ASP A 478 4.09 -9.33 -36.16
N LYS A 479 4.93 -9.28 -35.14
CA LYS A 479 6.19 -10.05 -35.07
C LYS A 479 5.99 -11.40 -34.38
N SER A 480 6.70 -12.42 -34.87
CA SER A 480 6.69 -13.76 -34.28
C SER A 480 7.36 -13.76 -32.89
N LEU A 481 6.87 -14.62 -32.00
CA LEU A 481 7.37 -14.76 -30.63
C LEU A 481 8.02 -16.14 -30.44
N PRO A 482 9.35 -16.23 -30.28
CA PRO A 482 10.02 -17.51 -30.09
C PRO A 482 9.66 -18.16 -28.76
N THR A 483 9.69 -19.50 -28.71
CA THR A 483 9.63 -20.25 -27.45
C THR A 483 10.96 -20.09 -26.71
N PRO A 484 10.95 -19.69 -25.43
CA PRO A 484 12.18 -19.49 -24.65
C PRO A 484 12.81 -20.83 -24.25
N VAL A 485 14.10 -20.80 -23.92
CA VAL A 485 14.77 -21.91 -23.24
C VAL A 485 14.47 -21.81 -21.74
N PHE A 486 13.89 -22.84 -21.15
CA PHE A 486 13.56 -22.84 -19.72
C PHE A 486 14.83 -22.96 -18.86
N LYS A 487 14.95 -22.11 -17.85
CA LYS A 487 16.13 -21.95 -16.97
C LYS A 487 15.91 -22.47 -15.54
N VAL A 488 14.69 -22.90 -15.23
CA VAL A 488 14.30 -23.47 -13.93
C VAL A 488 14.20 -24.99 -14.02
N ASP A 489 14.61 -25.69 -12.96
CA ASP A 489 14.41 -27.15 -12.88
C ASP A 489 12.95 -27.43 -12.47
N ALA A 490 12.21 -28.05 -13.38
CA ALA A 490 10.79 -28.37 -13.22
C ALA A 490 10.52 -29.90 -13.19
N LYS A 491 11.57 -30.72 -13.02
CA LYS A 491 11.46 -32.19 -13.05
C LYS A 491 10.50 -32.73 -12.00
N PHE A 492 10.60 -32.25 -10.76
CA PHE A 492 9.67 -32.59 -9.68
C PHE A 492 8.54 -31.55 -9.58
N GLY A 493 8.92 -30.28 -9.55
CA GLY A 493 8.01 -29.14 -9.49
C GLY A 493 8.78 -27.84 -9.39
N PHE A 494 8.09 -26.71 -9.53
CA PHE A 494 8.67 -25.38 -9.39
C PHE A 494 7.78 -24.45 -8.55
N GLY A 495 8.43 -23.59 -7.77
CA GLY A 495 7.80 -22.63 -6.87
C GLY A 495 7.85 -21.20 -7.42
N VAL A 496 6.71 -20.51 -7.39
CA VAL A 496 6.58 -19.10 -7.78
C VAL A 496 6.20 -18.28 -6.55
N HIS A 497 7.01 -17.27 -6.23
CA HIS A 497 6.73 -16.28 -5.21
C HIS A 497 6.37 -14.96 -5.88
N ILE A 498 5.09 -14.58 -5.82
CA ILE A 498 4.55 -13.41 -6.51
C ILE A 498 4.29 -12.30 -5.51
N MET A 499 4.84 -11.12 -5.74
CA MET A 499 4.71 -9.97 -4.84
C MET A 499 4.10 -8.79 -5.59
N GLY A 500 3.11 -8.14 -5.01
CA GLY A 500 2.49 -6.98 -5.63
C GLY A 500 1.81 -6.07 -4.62
N ILE A 501 0.97 -5.18 -5.16
CA ILE A 501 0.16 -4.23 -4.40
C ILE A 501 -1.29 -4.70 -4.47
N GLY A 502 -2.01 -4.61 -3.35
CA GLY A 502 -3.45 -4.90 -3.29
C GLY A 502 -4.22 -4.23 -4.44
N GLY A 503 -5.09 -4.99 -5.09
CA GLY A 503 -5.93 -4.54 -6.19
C GLY A 503 -5.19 -4.20 -7.50
N SER A 504 -3.91 -4.56 -7.66
CA SER A 504 -3.21 -4.49 -8.95
C SER A 504 -3.40 -5.73 -9.83
N GLY A 505 -3.96 -6.82 -9.28
CA GLY A 505 -4.24 -8.06 -10.03
C GLY A 505 -3.24 -9.20 -9.79
N GLY A 506 -2.38 -9.13 -8.76
CA GLY A 506 -1.42 -10.21 -8.45
C GLY A 506 -2.09 -11.57 -8.20
N VAL A 507 -3.19 -11.60 -7.44
CA VAL A 507 -3.98 -12.82 -7.19
C VAL A 507 -4.59 -13.38 -8.48
N THR A 508 -5.01 -12.50 -9.41
CA THR A 508 -5.54 -12.91 -10.71
C THR A 508 -4.47 -13.57 -11.57
N VAL A 509 -3.24 -13.03 -11.56
CA VAL A 509 -2.10 -13.68 -12.21
C VAL A 509 -1.82 -15.04 -11.59
N ALA A 510 -1.84 -15.13 -10.26
CA ALA A 510 -1.60 -16.41 -9.58
C ALA A 510 -2.62 -17.48 -9.99
N ALA A 511 -3.90 -17.10 -10.08
CA ALA A 511 -4.96 -17.96 -10.59
C ALA A 511 -4.76 -18.33 -12.07
N ALA A 512 -4.31 -17.41 -12.92
CA ALA A 512 -4.04 -17.68 -14.33
C ALA A 512 -2.90 -18.69 -14.52
N ILE A 513 -1.78 -18.53 -13.81
CA ILE A 513 -0.65 -19.49 -13.84
C ILE A 513 -1.10 -20.86 -13.31
N SER A 514 -1.85 -20.88 -12.20
CA SER A 514 -2.39 -22.12 -11.62
C SER A 514 -3.33 -22.85 -12.59
N ASN A 515 -4.22 -22.12 -13.26
CA ASN A 515 -5.12 -22.69 -14.25
C ASN A 515 -4.38 -23.19 -15.49
N ALA A 516 -3.35 -22.46 -15.94
CA ALA A 516 -2.50 -22.91 -17.05
C ALA A 516 -1.79 -24.23 -16.72
N ALA A 517 -1.25 -24.37 -15.50
CA ALA A 517 -0.66 -25.63 -15.03
C ALA A 517 -1.68 -26.77 -14.98
N ARG A 518 -2.90 -26.50 -14.49
CA ARG A 518 -3.99 -27.50 -14.46
C ARG A 518 -4.42 -27.96 -15.86
N LEU A 519 -4.42 -27.06 -16.85
CA LEU A 519 -4.69 -27.40 -18.25
C LEU A 519 -3.64 -28.36 -18.85
N GLU A 520 -2.44 -28.41 -18.26
CA GLU A 520 -1.38 -29.35 -18.62
C GLU A 520 -1.37 -30.63 -17.78
N GLY A 521 -2.36 -30.83 -16.88
CA GLY A 521 -2.44 -32.00 -16.00
C GLY A 521 -1.52 -31.95 -14.77
N LYS A 522 -0.90 -30.79 -14.49
CA LYS A 522 -0.04 -30.60 -13.31
C LYS A 522 -0.86 -30.32 -12.05
N HIS A 523 -0.27 -30.59 -10.89
CA HIS A 523 -0.85 -30.33 -9.59
C HIS A 523 -0.43 -28.95 -9.06
N VAL A 524 -1.32 -28.25 -8.36
CA VAL A 524 -1.08 -26.90 -7.87
C VAL A 524 -1.48 -26.75 -6.41
N ILE A 525 -0.59 -26.17 -5.62
CA ILE A 525 -0.88 -25.70 -4.26
C ILE A 525 -0.66 -24.19 -4.25
N GLY A 526 -1.69 -23.44 -3.84
CA GLY A 526 -1.66 -21.98 -3.85
C GLY A 526 -1.96 -21.38 -2.49
N LEU A 527 -1.33 -20.25 -2.19
CA LEU A 527 -1.64 -19.38 -1.06
C LEU A 527 -1.75 -17.94 -1.54
N ASN A 528 -2.78 -17.22 -1.11
CA ASN A 528 -2.92 -15.78 -1.34
C ASN A 528 -3.00 -15.06 0.02
N GLN A 529 -2.02 -14.20 0.28
CA GLN A 529 -1.97 -13.34 1.48
C GLN A 529 -2.29 -11.91 1.07
N THR A 530 -3.53 -11.47 1.27
CA THR A 530 -4.02 -10.18 0.77
C THR A 530 -3.82 -8.99 1.70
N GLY A 531 -3.20 -9.18 2.88
CA GLY A 531 -3.01 -8.12 3.88
C GLY A 531 -4.32 -7.52 4.40
N LEU A 532 -4.23 -6.48 5.25
CA LEU A 532 -5.39 -5.76 5.78
C LEU A 532 -6.02 -4.79 4.75
N ALA A 533 -5.21 -4.26 3.84
CA ALA A 533 -5.67 -3.31 2.84
C ALA A 533 -6.03 -4.02 1.54
N GLN A 534 -7.28 -3.87 1.07
CA GLN A 534 -7.65 -4.34 -0.26
C GLN A 534 -6.80 -3.71 -1.38
N LYS A 535 -6.37 -2.45 -1.21
CA LYS A 535 -5.51 -1.72 -2.15
C LYS A 535 -4.40 -0.97 -1.44
N GLY A 536 -3.25 -0.82 -2.10
CA GLY A 536 -2.12 -0.01 -1.60
C GLY A 536 -1.19 -0.75 -0.63
N GLY A 537 -1.68 -1.77 0.08
CA GLY A 537 -0.87 -2.67 0.91
C GLY A 537 -0.16 -3.77 0.11
N PRO A 538 0.82 -4.45 0.73
CA PRO A 538 1.52 -5.56 0.11
C PRO A 538 0.61 -6.79 -0.02
N VAL A 539 0.70 -7.49 -1.15
CA VAL A 539 0.04 -8.78 -1.39
C VAL A 539 1.09 -9.78 -1.84
N ILE A 540 0.98 -10.99 -1.33
CA ILE A 540 1.85 -12.11 -1.69
C ILE A 540 1.00 -13.28 -2.15
N SER A 541 1.40 -13.90 -3.26
CA SER A 541 0.83 -15.14 -3.75
C SER A 541 1.94 -16.16 -3.96
N ASP A 542 1.83 -17.30 -3.28
CA ASP A 542 2.72 -18.44 -3.47
C ASP A 542 2.02 -19.49 -4.32
N ILE A 543 2.76 -20.07 -5.26
CA ILE A 543 2.28 -21.18 -6.09
C ILE A 543 3.36 -22.25 -6.14
N LYS A 544 3.00 -23.48 -5.82
CA LYS A 544 3.81 -24.67 -6.07
C LYS A 544 3.14 -25.48 -7.16
N ILE A 545 3.86 -25.75 -8.24
CA ILE A 545 3.38 -26.57 -9.35
C ILE A 545 4.23 -27.84 -9.39
N THR A 546 3.60 -28.99 -9.22
CA THR A 546 4.27 -30.29 -9.18
C THR A 546 3.73 -31.22 -10.26
N GLN A 547 4.56 -32.17 -10.70
CA GLN A 547 4.16 -33.19 -11.67
C GLN A 547 3.26 -34.26 -11.03
N GLU A 548 3.41 -34.46 -9.73
CA GLU A 548 2.68 -35.46 -8.93
C GLU A 548 1.96 -34.79 -7.75
N PRO A 549 0.92 -35.42 -7.16
CA PRO A 549 0.30 -34.92 -5.94
C PRO A 549 1.33 -34.71 -4.83
N PHE A 550 1.30 -33.56 -4.17
CA PHE A 550 2.23 -33.22 -3.09
C PHE A 550 1.45 -32.61 -1.92
N GLU A 551 1.42 -33.27 -0.76
CA GLU A 551 0.67 -32.82 0.42
C GLU A 551 1.51 -31.93 1.36
N ALA A 552 2.15 -30.90 0.83
CA ALA A 552 3.01 -30.02 1.61
C ALA A 552 2.38 -28.66 1.92
N ALA A 553 3.09 -27.84 2.70
CA ALA A 553 2.70 -26.47 3.02
C ALA A 553 2.38 -25.68 1.74
N ASN A 554 1.38 -24.81 1.80
CA ASN A 554 1.02 -23.95 0.67
C ASN A 554 1.97 -22.76 0.49
N LYS A 555 2.65 -22.34 1.56
CA LYS A 555 3.64 -21.26 1.55
C LYS A 555 4.98 -21.73 0.99
N ILE A 556 5.67 -20.87 0.24
CA ILE A 556 7.07 -21.10 -0.15
C ILE A 556 7.95 -20.90 1.09
N ALA A 557 8.78 -21.90 1.39
CA ALA A 557 9.72 -21.83 2.49
C ALA A 557 10.95 -20.99 2.13
N ASP A 558 11.72 -20.62 3.15
CA ASP A 558 12.95 -19.87 2.98
C ASP A 558 13.93 -20.61 2.05
N GLY A 559 14.52 -19.86 1.12
CA GLY A 559 15.41 -20.39 0.08
C GLY A 559 14.79 -21.36 -0.93
N ARG A 560 13.46 -21.50 -1.03
CA ARG A 560 12.80 -22.47 -1.94
C ARG A 560 12.13 -21.85 -3.17
N THR A 561 12.30 -20.56 -3.43
CA THR A 561 11.73 -19.92 -4.63
C THR A 561 12.52 -20.24 -5.89
N ASP A 562 11.83 -20.61 -6.97
CA ASP A 562 12.43 -20.75 -8.31
C ASP A 562 12.23 -19.46 -9.12
N LEU A 563 10.99 -18.99 -9.21
CA LEU A 563 10.63 -17.70 -9.83
C LEU A 563 10.21 -16.68 -8.77
N TYR A 564 11.01 -15.63 -8.62
CA TYR A 564 10.73 -14.46 -7.79
C TYR A 564 10.10 -13.35 -8.64
N LEU A 565 8.77 -13.30 -8.71
CA LEU A 565 8.01 -12.43 -9.60
C LEU A 565 7.49 -11.19 -8.86
N GLY A 566 8.17 -10.06 -9.03
CA GLY A 566 7.82 -8.80 -8.37
C GLY A 566 7.07 -7.84 -9.28
N PHE A 567 5.84 -7.48 -8.94
CA PHE A 567 5.12 -6.34 -9.54
C PHE A 567 5.35 -5.02 -8.80
N ASP A 568 5.99 -5.05 -7.63
CA ASP A 568 6.37 -3.89 -6.82
C ASP A 568 7.74 -4.12 -6.18
N ILE A 569 8.71 -3.26 -6.52
CA ILE A 569 10.10 -3.42 -6.08
C ILE A 569 10.28 -3.21 -4.56
N LEU A 570 9.44 -2.39 -3.92
CA LEU A 570 9.49 -2.20 -2.47
C LEU A 570 9.06 -3.48 -1.73
N ASN A 571 7.97 -4.12 -2.17
CA ASN A 571 7.58 -5.42 -1.65
C ASN A 571 8.65 -6.49 -1.98
N ALA A 572 9.20 -6.47 -3.20
CA ALA A 572 10.26 -7.40 -3.62
C ALA A 572 11.59 -7.22 -2.87
N THR A 573 11.77 -6.14 -2.10
CA THR A 573 12.97 -5.90 -1.30
C THR A 573 12.74 -6.02 0.21
N ALA A 574 11.52 -6.36 0.63
CA ALA A 574 11.23 -6.66 2.02
C ALA A 574 12.01 -7.92 2.47
N LYS A 575 12.62 -7.86 3.66
CA LYS A 575 13.48 -8.95 4.19
C LYS A 575 12.82 -10.33 4.07
N LYS A 576 11.56 -10.45 4.54
CA LYS A 576 10.81 -11.72 4.53
C LYS A 576 10.63 -12.34 3.14
N ASN A 577 10.68 -11.53 2.08
CA ASN A 577 10.55 -12.00 0.71
C ASN A 577 11.93 -12.36 0.13
N LEU A 578 12.96 -11.55 0.42
CA LEU A 578 14.34 -11.87 0.07
C LEU A 578 14.84 -13.16 0.73
N ASP A 579 14.34 -13.49 1.93
CA ASP A 579 14.64 -14.73 2.64
C ASP A 579 14.11 -15.98 1.88
N LYS A 580 13.15 -15.82 0.97
CA LYS A 580 12.63 -16.90 0.11
C LYS A 580 13.58 -17.29 -1.03
N CYS A 581 14.68 -16.56 -1.23
CA CYS A 581 15.58 -16.68 -2.38
C CYS A 581 16.95 -17.30 -2.06
N LEU A 582 17.52 -18.00 -3.04
CA LEU A 582 18.92 -18.47 -3.04
C LEU A 582 19.67 -18.05 -4.33
N PRO A 583 20.94 -17.61 -4.25
CA PRO A 583 21.74 -17.20 -5.40
C PRO A 583 21.90 -18.23 -6.52
N GLU A 584 21.92 -19.52 -6.19
CA GLU A 584 22.11 -20.62 -7.14
C GLU A 584 20.81 -21.13 -7.76
N ARG A 585 19.65 -20.72 -7.23
CA ARG A 585 18.34 -21.27 -7.59
C ARG A 585 17.43 -20.23 -8.22
N THR A 586 17.26 -19.11 -7.54
CA THR A 586 16.14 -18.20 -7.76
C THR A 586 16.43 -17.23 -8.91
N ILE A 587 15.51 -17.12 -9.86
CA ILE A 587 15.56 -16.09 -10.91
C ILE A 587 14.53 -15.01 -10.58
N ALA A 588 14.97 -13.76 -10.50
CA ALA A 588 14.10 -12.61 -10.25
C ALA A 588 13.61 -11.97 -11.55
N VAL A 589 12.29 -11.76 -11.64
CA VAL A 589 11.66 -10.97 -12.68
C VAL A 589 10.85 -9.88 -11.99
N VAL A 590 11.38 -8.66 -11.97
CA VAL A 590 10.88 -7.59 -11.08
C VAL A 590 10.60 -6.32 -11.86
N SER A 591 9.41 -5.76 -11.66
CA SER A 591 9.05 -4.44 -12.15
C SER A 591 9.77 -3.36 -11.33
N THR A 592 10.51 -2.48 -11.99
CA THR A 592 11.21 -1.35 -11.37
C THR A 592 10.36 -0.09 -11.24
N SER A 593 9.07 -0.17 -11.58
CA SER A 593 8.12 0.94 -11.50
C SER A 593 8.07 1.55 -10.10
N GLN A 594 8.23 2.87 -10.02
CA GLN A 594 8.32 3.61 -8.76
C GLN A 594 6.93 4.00 -8.23
N ARG A 595 6.21 3.03 -7.65
CA ARG A 595 4.88 3.25 -7.06
C ARG A 595 5.00 3.83 -5.65
N PRO A 596 4.53 5.06 -5.39
CA PRO A 596 4.64 5.67 -4.07
C PRO A 596 3.90 4.86 -2.98
N THR A 597 4.38 4.94 -1.75
CA THR A 597 3.67 4.43 -0.57
C THR A 597 2.72 5.50 0.01
N GLY A 598 1.81 5.11 0.89
CA GLY A 598 0.93 6.06 1.58
C GLY A 598 1.71 7.15 2.33
N HIS A 599 2.83 6.79 2.96
CA HIS A 599 3.73 7.74 3.61
C HIS A 599 4.36 8.75 2.63
N MET A 600 4.77 8.32 1.42
CA MET A 600 5.32 9.23 0.40
C MET A 600 4.26 10.19 -0.19
N VAL A 601 2.99 9.80 -0.12
CA VAL A 601 1.85 10.65 -0.51
C VAL A 601 1.52 11.66 0.59
N ALA A 602 1.49 11.21 1.86
CA ALA A 602 1.16 12.03 3.01
C ALA A 602 2.30 12.98 3.43
N ASP A 603 3.55 12.57 3.24
CA ASP A 603 4.74 13.34 3.57
C ASP A 603 5.63 13.53 2.33
N ARG A 604 5.90 14.79 1.99
CA ARG A 604 6.71 15.16 0.83
C ARG A 604 8.21 14.95 1.02
N HIS A 605 8.68 14.79 2.26
CA HIS A 605 10.09 14.62 2.58
C HIS A 605 10.55 13.17 2.40
N ILE A 606 9.61 12.23 2.33
CA ILE A 606 9.89 10.83 2.07
C ILE A 606 9.96 10.61 0.56
N ALA A 607 11.16 10.35 0.06
CA ALA A 607 11.42 10.04 -1.34
C ALA A 607 11.30 8.54 -1.61
N PHE A 608 11.03 8.19 -2.87
CA PHE A 608 11.17 6.81 -3.31
C PHE A 608 12.66 6.43 -3.29
N PRO A 609 13.05 5.30 -2.69
CA PRO A 609 14.45 4.87 -2.64
C PRO A 609 15.00 4.61 -4.05
N GLY A 610 16.30 4.83 -4.24
CA GLY A 610 16.94 4.61 -5.54
C GLY A 610 16.76 3.17 -6.02
N VAL A 611 16.38 2.99 -7.30
CA VAL A 611 16.13 1.66 -7.88
C VAL A 611 17.39 0.80 -7.90
N ALA A 612 18.55 1.38 -8.20
CA ALA A 612 19.80 0.62 -8.31
C ALA A 612 20.23 -0.08 -7.00
N PRO A 613 20.19 0.57 -5.82
CA PRO A 613 20.36 -0.12 -4.53
C PRO A 613 19.38 -1.27 -4.30
N LEU A 614 18.12 -1.11 -4.72
CA LEU A 614 17.09 -2.14 -4.55
C LEU A 614 17.36 -3.37 -5.43
N THR A 615 17.65 -3.18 -6.71
CA THR A 615 17.98 -4.29 -7.63
C THR A 615 19.29 -4.97 -7.21
N ALA A 616 20.30 -4.21 -6.78
CA ALA A 616 21.53 -4.76 -6.24
C ALA A 616 21.28 -5.60 -4.97
N GLY A 617 20.30 -5.24 -4.15
CA GLY A 617 19.86 -6.04 -3.00
C GLY A 617 19.24 -7.38 -3.39
N ILE A 618 18.44 -7.39 -4.47
CA ILE A 618 17.85 -8.62 -5.02
C ILE A 618 18.94 -9.51 -5.66
N ASP A 619 19.85 -8.93 -6.44
CA ASP A 619 20.95 -9.65 -7.10
C ASP A 619 21.87 -10.40 -6.12
N LYS A 620 22.00 -9.92 -4.87
CA LYS A 620 22.79 -10.59 -3.83
C LYS A 620 22.23 -11.94 -3.40
N VAL A 621 20.92 -12.17 -3.57
CA VAL A 621 20.22 -13.36 -3.07
C VAL A 621 19.58 -14.19 -4.17
N THR A 622 19.86 -13.87 -5.43
CA THR A 622 19.28 -14.51 -6.63
C THR A 622 20.35 -14.71 -7.71
N ARG A 623 19.99 -15.41 -8.80
CA ARG A 623 20.86 -15.64 -9.97
C ARG A 623 21.02 -14.35 -10.76
N LYS A 624 21.93 -13.48 -10.33
CA LYS A 624 22.18 -12.15 -10.91
C LYS A 624 22.19 -12.12 -12.44
N GLU A 625 22.90 -13.05 -13.08
CA GLU A 625 23.06 -13.08 -14.54
C GLU A 625 21.77 -13.49 -15.30
N ASP A 626 20.78 -14.04 -14.60
CA ASP A 626 19.49 -14.45 -15.17
C ASP A 626 18.34 -13.49 -14.80
N ASN A 627 18.58 -12.55 -13.89
CA ASN A 627 17.56 -11.62 -13.42
C ASN A 627 17.12 -10.66 -14.52
N VAL A 628 15.84 -10.29 -14.49
CA VAL A 628 15.23 -9.35 -15.43
C VAL A 628 14.53 -8.23 -14.68
N TYR A 629 14.97 -7.00 -14.96
CA TYR A 629 14.40 -5.78 -14.40
C TYR A 629 13.87 -4.90 -15.52
N VAL A 630 12.58 -4.59 -15.51
CA VAL A 630 11.94 -3.70 -16.49
C VAL A 630 10.96 -2.76 -15.80
N ASP A 631 10.76 -1.55 -16.33
CA ASP A 631 9.69 -0.67 -15.84
C ASP A 631 8.34 -1.10 -16.44
N GLY A 632 7.71 -2.10 -15.82
CA GLY A 632 6.51 -2.74 -16.35
C GLY A 632 5.33 -1.78 -16.50
N GLU A 633 5.19 -0.82 -15.59
CA GLU A 633 4.14 0.20 -15.68
C GLU A 633 4.37 1.17 -16.84
N SER A 634 5.60 1.67 -17.01
CA SER A 634 5.90 2.57 -18.13
C SER A 634 5.68 1.88 -19.48
N LEU A 635 6.04 0.59 -19.60
CA LEU A 635 5.74 -0.21 -20.78
C LEU A 635 4.23 -0.37 -20.99
N ALA A 636 3.48 -0.71 -19.94
CA ALA A 636 2.03 -0.90 -20.03
C ALA A 636 1.29 0.41 -20.39
N LEU A 637 1.64 1.53 -19.75
CA LEU A 637 1.11 2.85 -20.07
C LEU A 637 1.47 3.25 -21.50
N GLY A 638 2.73 3.04 -21.89
CA GLY A 638 3.22 3.35 -23.23
C GLY A 638 2.50 2.57 -24.33
N LEU A 639 2.21 1.29 -24.12
CA LEU A 639 1.57 0.42 -25.11
C LEU A 639 0.04 0.52 -25.10
N PHE A 640 -0.58 0.48 -23.92
CA PHE A 640 -2.03 0.34 -23.77
C PHE A 640 -2.75 1.63 -23.36
N GLY A 641 -2.00 2.67 -22.95
CA GLY A 641 -2.56 3.89 -22.35
C GLY A 641 -3.13 3.67 -20.94
N ASP A 642 -2.88 2.50 -20.35
CA ASP A 642 -3.36 2.13 -19.03
C ASP A 642 -2.39 1.17 -18.32
N SER A 643 -2.26 1.36 -17.01
CA SER A 643 -1.40 0.57 -16.13
C SER A 643 -1.98 -0.81 -15.75
N MET A 644 -3.27 -1.09 -16.02
CA MET A 644 -3.88 -2.38 -15.64
C MET A 644 -3.28 -3.59 -16.38
N ALA A 645 -2.65 -3.37 -17.53
CA ALA A 645 -1.95 -4.41 -18.30
C ALA A 645 -0.61 -4.86 -17.69
N THR A 646 -0.07 -4.11 -16.71
CA THR A 646 1.29 -4.30 -16.16
C THR A 646 1.57 -5.74 -15.72
N ASN A 647 0.68 -6.34 -14.93
CA ASN A 647 1.00 -7.64 -14.32
C ASN A 647 1.05 -8.77 -15.36
N LEU A 648 0.14 -8.79 -16.35
CA LEU A 648 0.18 -9.77 -17.43
C LEU A 648 1.34 -9.52 -18.40
N LEU A 649 1.72 -8.26 -18.61
CA LEU A 649 2.96 -7.91 -19.32
C LEU A 649 4.18 -8.49 -18.59
N MET A 650 4.27 -8.33 -17.27
CA MET A 650 5.35 -8.90 -16.47
C MET A 650 5.36 -10.44 -16.48
N VAL A 651 4.18 -11.11 -16.58
CA VAL A 651 4.12 -12.56 -16.81
C VAL A 651 4.69 -12.93 -18.18
N GLY A 652 4.44 -12.13 -19.21
CA GLY A 652 5.04 -12.30 -20.53
C GLY A 652 6.56 -12.19 -20.50
N VAL A 653 7.08 -11.19 -19.77
CA VAL A 653 8.51 -11.01 -19.51
C VAL A 653 9.07 -12.24 -18.80
N ALA A 654 8.42 -12.71 -17.74
CA ALA A 654 8.86 -13.88 -16.97
C ALA A 654 8.86 -15.17 -17.80
N TYR A 655 7.83 -15.36 -18.62
CA TYR A 655 7.76 -16.47 -19.57
C TYR A 655 8.96 -16.42 -20.52
N GLN A 656 9.18 -15.29 -21.19
CA GLN A 656 10.25 -15.15 -22.19
C GLN A 656 11.65 -15.22 -21.58
N ALA A 657 11.80 -14.87 -20.30
CA ALA A 657 13.05 -15.08 -19.53
C ALA A 657 13.35 -16.57 -19.25
N GLY A 658 12.43 -17.49 -19.58
CA GLY A 658 12.60 -18.93 -19.38
C GLY A 658 12.24 -19.41 -17.97
N THR A 659 11.50 -18.62 -17.19
CA THR A 659 11.24 -18.92 -15.77
C THR A 659 9.92 -19.64 -15.51
N ILE A 660 9.01 -19.69 -16.50
CA ILE A 660 7.70 -20.35 -16.39
C ILE A 660 7.69 -21.58 -17.32
N PRO A 661 7.90 -22.81 -16.81
CA PRO A 661 7.96 -24.05 -17.59
C PRO A 661 6.55 -24.58 -17.90
N LEU A 662 5.73 -23.73 -18.51
CA LEU A 662 4.40 -24.01 -19.07
C LEU A 662 4.40 -23.65 -20.55
N ARG A 663 3.35 -24.02 -21.27
CA ARG A 663 3.11 -23.62 -22.66
C ARG A 663 2.45 -22.24 -22.72
N ALA A 664 2.90 -21.39 -23.65
CA ALA A 664 2.30 -20.07 -23.89
C ALA A 664 0.79 -20.19 -24.15
N GLU A 665 0.36 -21.20 -24.92
CA GLU A 665 -1.04 -21.44 -25.28
C GLU A 665 -1.90 -21.76 -24.05
N SER A 666 -1.32 -22.43 -23.04
CA SER A 666 -2.03 -22.75 -21.80
C SER A 666 -2.21 -21.50 -20.93
N ILE A 667 -1.23 -20.60 -20.92
CA ILE A 667 -1.32 -19.29 -20.26
C ILE A 667 -2.36 -18.40 -20.95
N GLU A 668 -2.33 -18.30 -22.28
CA GLU A 668 -3.30 -17.52 -23.06
C GLU A 668 -4.73 -18.06 -22.87
N THR A 669 -4.91 -19.39 -22.86
CA THR A 669 -6.20 -20.03 -22.57
C THR A 669 -6.67 -19.73 -21.14
N ALA A 670 -5.76 -19.76 -20.16
CA ALA A 670 -6.11 -19.41 -18.78
C ALA A 670 -6.52 -17.93 -18.63
N ILE A 671 -5.88 -17.02 -19.37
CA ILE A 671 -6.27 -15.60 -19.45
C ILE A 671 -7.65 -15.47 -20.08
N ALA A 672 -7.94 -16.21 -21.15
CA ALA A 672 -9.25 -16.21 -21.79
C ALA A 672 -10.36 -16.72 -20.85
N ASN A 673 -10.08 -17.80 -20.10
CA ASN A 673 -11.02 -18.39 -19.14
C ASN A 673 -11.34 -17.46 -17.96
N ALA A 674 -10.48 -16.48 -17.65
CA ALA A 674 -10.78 -15.48 -16.61
C ALA A 674 -11.93 -14.54 -17.01
N GLY A 675 -12.25 -14.43 -18.31
CA GLY A 675 -13.45 -13.75 -18.83
C GLY A 675 -13.47 -12.21 -18.73
N VAL A 676 -12.46 -11.58 -18.13
CA VAL A 676 -12.37 -10.12 -17.95
C VAL A 676 -11.15 -9.57 -18.68
N GLY A 677 -11.36 -8.59 -19.57
CA GLY A 677 -10.27 -7.92 -20.27
C GLY A 677 -9.43 -8.83 -21.18
N VAL A 678 -10.04 -9.92 -21.70
CA VAL A 678 -9.35 -11.02 -22.39
C VAL A 678 -8.40 -10.56 -23.50
N GLU A 679 -8.89 -9.75 -24.46
CA GLU A 679 -8.08 -9.26 -25.58
C GLU A 679 -6.85 -8.47 -25.10
N GLN A 680 -7.05 -7.54 -24.17
CA GLN A 680 -5.97 -6.73 -23.61
C GLN A 680 -5.00 -7.59 -22.79
N GLY A 681 -5.50 -8.58 -22.05
CA GLY A 681 -4.68 -9.47 -21.23
C GLY A 681 -3.77 -10.35 -22.06
N ILE A 682 -4.29 -10.94 -23.15
CA ILE A 682 -3.49 -11.73 -24.10
C ILE A 682 -2.47 -10.83 -24.80
N ALA A 683 -2.88 -9.64 -25.25
CA ALA A 683 -1.97 -8.68 -25.86
C ALA A 683 -0.85 -8.25 -24.88
N ALA A 684 -1.17 -7.99 -23.61
CA ALA A 684 -0.21 -7.65 -22.57
C ALA A 684 0.82 -8.76 -22.38
N PHE A 685 0.38 -10.02 -22.27
CA PHE A 685 1.26 -11.18 -22.19
C PHE A 685 2.20 -11.26 -23.40
N ARG A 686 1.68 -11.12 -24.62
CA ARG A 686 2.46 -11.16 -25.85
C ARG A 686 3.47 -10.01 -25.98
N TRP A 687 3.06 -8.78 -25.66
CA TRP A 687 3.96 -7.63 -25.66
C TRP A 687 5.02 -7.71 -24.56
N GLY A 688 4.69 -8.31 -23.41
CA GLY A 688 5.66 -8.63 -22.37
C GLY A 688 6.75 -9.59 -22.85
N ARG A 689 6.38 -10.60 -23.65
CA ARG A 689 7.35 -11.46 -24.32
C ARG A 689 8.21 -10.65 -25.31
N MET A 690 7.58 -9.80 -26.12
CA MET A 690 8.30 -8.96 -27.10
C MET A 690 9.30 -8.01 -26.43
N ALA A 691 9.02 -7.53 -25.22
CA ALA A 691 9.93 -6.67 -24.46
C ALA A 691 11.28 -7.32 -24.13
N LEU A 692 11.40 -8.66 -24.18
CA LEU A 692 12.69 -9.35 -24.10
C LEU A 692 13.23 -9.82 -25.45
N VAL A 693 12.37 -10.02 -26.45
CA VAL A 693 12.78 -10.46 -27.78
C VAL A 693 13.38 -9.31 -28.59
N ASP A 694 12.70 -8.17 -28.60
CA ASP A 694 13.09 -6.98 -29.37
C ASP A 694 12.64 -5.70 -28.63
N PRO A 695 13.41 -5.25 -27.62
CA PRO A 695 13.10 -4.05 -26.84
C PRO A 695 12.96 -2.80 -27.71
N ALA A 696 13.80 -2.67 -28.75
CA ALA A 696 13.80 -1.51 -29.64
C ALA A 696 12.49 -1.40 -30.43
N TYR A 697 11.91 -2.54 -30.85
CA TYR A 697 10.60 -2.55 -31.50
C TYR A 697 9.47 -2.14 -30.55
N VAL A 698 9.51 -2.56 -29.28
CA VAL A 698 8.54 -2.12 -28.27
C VAL A 698 8.63 -0.60 -28.07
N GLU A 699 9.84 -0.06 -27.97
CA GLU A 699 10.05 1.38 -27.84
C GLU A 699 9.51 2.17 -29.05
N GLN A 700 9.71 1.65 -30.27
CA GLN A 700 9.16 2.25 -31.49
C GLN A 700 7.63 2.27 -31.47
N GLU A 701 6.98 1.20 -31.02
CA GLU A 701 5.52 1.14 -30.92
C GLU A 701 4.99 2.15 -29.89
N ILE A 702 5.65 2.26 -28.73
CA ILE A 702 5.33 3.26 -27.72
C ILE A 702 5.51 4.68 -28.29
N ALA A 703 6.58 4.92 -29.05
CA ALA A 703 6.88 6.23 -29.63
C ALA A 703 5.81 6.72 -30.63
N LYS A 704 5.14 5.84 -31.37
CA LYS A 704 4.00 6.20 -32.25
C LYS A 704 2.85 6.87 -31.51
N HIS A 705 2.79 6.64 -30.21
CA HIS A 705 1.67 6.99 -29.35
C HIS A 705 2.02 7.97 -28.25
N ARG A 706 3.31 8.19 -28.02
CA ARG A 706 3.79 9.21 -27.14
C ARG A 706 3.52 10.54 -27.84
N THR A 707 2.66 11.38 -27.25
CA THR A 707 2.67 12.79 -27.62
C THR A 707 4.08 13.28 -27.36
N VAL A 708 4.72 13.78 -28.41
CA VAL A 708 6.08 14.31 -28.37
C VAL A 708 6.11 15.27 -27.18
N ALA A 709 6.83 14.89 -26.11
CA ALA A 709 7.24 15.88 -25.12
C ALA A 709 7.90 16.99 -25.92
N PRO A 710 7.56 18.28 -25.71
CA PRO A 710 8.06 19.34 -26.56
C PRO A 710 9.56 19.14 -26.74
N SER A 711 9.98 18.90 -27.99
CA SER A 711 11.39 18.91 -28.36
C SER A 711 12.01 20.15 -27.71
N GLU A 712 13.23 20.04 -27.18
CA GLU A 712 13.96 21.18 -26.60
C GLU A 712 13.58 22.47 -27.32
N ARG A 713 12.86 23.36 -26.61
CA ARG A 713 12.33 24.56 -27.24
C ARG A 713 13.51 25.26 -27.89
N PRO A 714 13.47 25.51 -29.21
CA PRO A 714 14.62 26.06 -29.88
C PRO A 714 15.00 27.38 -29.22
N LEU A 715 16.24 27.43 -28.73
CA LEU A 715 16.74 28.60 -28.01
C LEU A 715 16.75 29.80 -28.96
N THR A 716 16.11 30.88 -28.53
CA THR A 716 16.18 32.18 -29.24
C THR A 716 17.64 32.66 -29.25
N PRO A 717 18.05 33.50 -30.24
CA PRO A 717 19.40 34.05 -30.29
C PRO A 717 19.81 34.71 -28.97
N ALA A 718 18.91 35.51 -28.37
CA ALA A 718 19.13 36.15 -27.08
C ALA A 718 19.35 35.14 -25.95
N ALA A 719 18.54 34.08 -25.86
CA ALA A 719 18.72 33.05 -24.84
C ALA A 719 20.07 32.33 -24.99
N ARG A 720 20.49 32.00 -26.23
CA ARG A 720 21.80 31.39 -26.49
C ARG A 720 22.95 32.27 -26.00
N THR A 721 22.93 33.56 -26.37
CA THR A 721 23.95 34.51 -25.94
C THR A 721 24.04 34.62 -24.42
N ILE A 722 22.90 34.62 -23.72
CA ILE A 722 22.87 34.66 -22.24
C ILE A 722 23.48 33.38 -21.65
N ILE A 723 23.11 32.21 -22.16
CA ILE A 723 23.59 30.91 -21.68
C ILE A 723 25.11 30.76 -21.91
N GLU A 724 25.57 31.08 -23.12
CA GLU A 724 26.99 31.02 -23.50
C GLU A 724 27.83 31.99 -22.66
N GLY A 725 27.29 33.16 -22.33
CA GLY A 725 27.94 34.16 -21.49
C GLY A 725 28.28 33.70 -20.07
N VAL A 726 27.64 32.63 -19.55
CA VAL A 726 27.92 32.04 -18.24
C VAL A 726 29.18 31.17 -18.27
N GLY A 727 29.53 30.57 -19.41
CA GLY A 727 30.67 29.66 -19.54
C GLY A 727 30.50 28.33 -18.79
N ALA A 728 29.26 27.80 -18.76
CA ALA A 728 28.90 26.55 -18.13
C ALA A 728 28.84 25.37 -19.12
N ASP A 729 29.16 24.18 -18.63
CA ASP A 729 29.15 22.91 -19.37
C ASP A 729 28.30 21.85 -18.63
N GLY A 730 28.08 20.69 -19.24
CA GLY A 730 27.40 19.55 -18.61
C GLY A 730 25.97 19.86 -18.12
N GLU A 731 25.63 19.36 -16.94
CA GLU A 731 24.29 19.53 -16.34
C GLU A 731 23.93 21.00 -16.12
N LEU A 732 24.88 21.84 -15.69
CA LEU A 732 24.61 23.25 -15.46
C LEU A 732 24.17 23.97 -16.75
N ARG A 733 24.84 23.69 -17.89
CA ARG A 733 24.42 24.23 -19.20
C ARG A 733 23.00 23.80 -19.55
N ARG A 734 22.66 22.52 -19.32
CA ARG A 734 21.31 21.99 -19.52
C ARG A 734 20.28 22.72 -18.65
N LEU A 735 20.60 22.98 -17.37
CA LEU A 735 19.72 23.73 -16.47
C LEU A 735 19.46 25.16 -16.95
N LEU A 736 20.49 25.84 -17.47
CA LEU A 736 20.39 27.18 -18.05
C LEU A 736 19.56 27.19 -19.34
N ALA A 737 19.70 26.17 -20.20
CA ALA A 737 18.92 26.02 -21.42
C ALA A 737 17.41 25.91 -21.17
N VAL A 738 17.01 25.41 -20.00
CA VAL A 738 15.60 25.37 -19.58
C VAL A 738 15.17 26.69 -18.92
N ARG A 739 15.99 27.22 -18.01
CA ARG A 739 15.60 28.33 -17.09
C ARG A 739 15.70 29.71 -17.70
N VAL A 740 16.68 29.95 -18.59
CA VAL A 740 16.86 31.26 -19.24
C VAL A 740 15.66 31.58 -20.14
N PRO A 741 15.23 30.70 -21.07
CA PRO A 741 14.02 30.96 -21.86
C PRO A 741 12.76 31.13 -21.00
N ASP A 742 12.63 30.32 -19.94
CA ASP A 742 11.48 30.41 -19.03
C ASP A 742 11.44 31.75 -18.28
N LEU A 743 12.58 32.32 -17.90
CA LEU A 743 12.66 33.66 -17.28
C LEU A 743 12.39 34.81 -18.27
N ILE A 744 12.77 34.64 -19.54
CA ILE A 744 12.42 35.59 -20.60
C ILE A 744 10.90 35.62 -20.80
N ASP A 745 10.27 34.45 -20.84
CA ASP A 745 8.81 34.35 -20.94
C ASP A 745 8.13 34.87 -19.69
N TYR A 746 8.68 34.56 -18.51
CA TYR A 746 8.19 35.03 -17.22
C TYR A 746 8.14 36.56 -17.22
N GLN A 747 9.27 37.23 -17.48
CA GLN A 747 9.38 38.68 -17.46
C GLN A 747 9.93 39.21 -18.80
N ASP A 748 11.26 39.20 -18.96
CA ASP A 748 11.99 39.72 -20.12
C ASP A 748 13.47 39.26 -20.13
N GLU A 749 14.23 39.67 -21.16
CA GLU A 749 15.65 39.37 -21.30
C GLU A 749 16.52 39.97 -20.19
N ALA A 750 16.20 41.16 -19.68
CA ALA A 750 16.98 41.80 -18.63
C ALA A 750 16.89 41.01 -17.32
N TYR A 751 15.70 40.48 -17.01
CA TYR A 751 15.46 39.62 -15.86
C TYR A 751 16.21 38.29 -15.97
N ALA A 752 16.24 37.68 -17.16
CA ALA A 752 17.01 36.47 -17.42
C ALA A 752 18.53 36.69 -17.35
N ARG A 753 19.03 37.86 -17.81
CA ARG A 753 20.44 38.26 -17.65
C ARG A 753 20.82 38.40 -16.18
N ARG A 754 19.99 39.06 -15.37
CA ARG A 754 20.20 39.17 -13.91
C ARG A 754 20.41 37.80 -13.26
N TYR A 755 19.59 36.81 -13.63
CA TYR A 755 19.75 35.43 -13.17
C TYR A 755 21.09 34.81 -13.64
N ALA A 756 21.39 34.91 -14.93
CA ALA A 756 22.59 34.32 -15.52
C ALA A 756 23.89 34.93 -14.95
N ASP A 757 23.92 36.23 -14.69
CA ASP A 757 25.07 36.93 -14.10
C ASP A 757 25.36 36.43 -12.68
N VAL A 758 24.33 36.14 -11.88
CA VAL A 758 24.52 35.55 -10.55
C VAL A 758 25.09 34.15 -10.66
N VAL A 759 24.53 33.30 -11.53
CA VAL A 759 25.05 31.94 -11.76
C VAL A 759 26.50 31.99 -12.24
N LYS A 760 26.84 32.92 -13.14
CA LYS A 760 28.22 33.13 -13.61
C LYS A 760 29.19 33.47 -12.49
N ARG A 761 28.80 34.34 -11.54
CA ARG A 761 29.62 34.64 -10.36
C ARG A 761 29.84 33.40 -9.49
N VAL A 762 28.80 32.58 -9.30
CA VAL A 762 28.91 31.34 -8.53
C VAL A 762 29.81 30.32 -9.22
N VAL A 763 29.68 30.15 -10.54
CA VAL A 763 30.57 29.27 -11.32
C VAL A 763 32.03 29.69 -11.19
N ALA A 764 32.32 30.98 -11.28
CA ALA A 764 33.68 31.49 -11.14
C ALA A 764 34.26 31.18 -9.75
N ALA A 765 33.51 31.46 -8.68
CA ALA A 765 33.96 31.20 -7.32
C ALA A 765 34.07 29.68 -7.00
N GLU A 766 33.13 28.87 -7.45
CA GLU A 766 33.13 27.42 -7.24
C GLU A 766 34.32 26.77 -7.96
N ARG A 767 34.61 27.18 -9.20
CA ARG A 767 35.79 26.69 -9.93
C ARG A 767 37.11 27.01 -9.21
N THR A 768 37.21 28.17 -8.55
CA THR A 768 38.39 28.54 -7.77
C THR A 768 38.47 27.76 -6.46
N ALA A 769 37.36 27.62 -5.73
CA ALA A 769 37.35 27.01 -4.40
C ALA A 769 37.30 25.48 -4.41
N ALA A 770 36.68 24.86 -5.42
CA ALA A 770 36.52 23.42 -5.56
C ALA A 770 36.57 23.00 -7.05
N PRO A 771 37.77 22.92 -7.65
CA PRO A 771 37.93 22.57 -9.05
C PRO A 771 37.24 21.26 -9.41
N GLY A 772 36.44 21.25 -10.49
CA GLY A 772 35.68 20.08 -10.95
C GLY A 772 34.31 19.89 -10.29
N ALA A 773 33.99 20.62 -9.23
CA ALA A 773 32.66 20.61 -8.63
C ALA A 773 31.71 21.59 -9.33
N THR A 774 30.45 21.19 -9.52
CA THR A 774 29.37 22.02 -10.09
C THR A 774 28.12 22.07 -9.22
N ALA A 775 28.09 21.33 -8.11
CA ALA A 775 26.88 21.14 -7.32
C ALA A 775 26.35 22.44 -6.69
N LEU A 776 27.22 23.41 -6.35
CA LEU A 776 26.77 24.70 -5.83
C LEU A 776 26.16 25.55 -6.93
N ALA A 777 26.82 25.67 -8.08
CA ALA A 777 26.27 26.38 -9.23
C ALA A 777 24.96 25.75 -9.73
N GLU A 778 24.84 24.42 -9.73
CA GLU A 778 23.61 23.71 -10.06
C GLU A 778 22.50 23.98 -9.04
N ALA A 779 22.80 23.93 -7.73
CA ALA A 779 21.85 24.29 -6.69
C ALA A 779 21.37 25.73 -6.85
N VAL A 780 22.28 26.69 -7.06
CA VAL A 780 21.92 28.09 -7.28
C VAL A 780 21.09 28.26 -8.54
N ALA A 781 21.45 27.61 -9.65
CA ALA A 781 20.67 27.65 -10.87
C ALA A 781 19.22 27.17 -10.64
N ARG A 782 19.02 26.08 -9.89
CA ARG A 782 17.68 25.57 -9.56
C ARG A 782 16.90 26.53 -8.65
N TYR A 783 17.51 26.97 -7.55
CA TYR A 783 16.78 27.63 -6.46
C TYR A 783 16.69 29.14 -6.61
N LEU A 784 17.66 29.78 -7.27
CA LEU A 784 17.50 31.17 -7.69
C LEU A 784 16.38 31.31 -8.72
N HIS A 785 16.31 30.39 -9.71
CA HIS A 785 15.20 30.36 -10.67
C HIS A 785 13.86 30.18 -9.95
N LYS A 786 13.75 29.24 -9.00
CA LYS A 786 12.53 29.03 -8.20
C LYS A 786 12.08 30.31 -7.48
N LEU A 787 13.01 31.05 -6.88
CA LEU A 787 12.71 32.30 -6.19
C LEU A 787 12.35 33.44 -7.15
N MET A 788 13.01 33.52 -8.31
CA MET A 788 12.76 34.58 -9.31
C MET A 788 11.48 34.33 -10.12
N ALA A 789 11.16 33.08 -10.42
CA ALA A 789 9.96 32.65 -11.16
C ALA A 789 8.83 32.20 -10.22
N TYR A 790 8.62 32.95 -9.14
CA TYR A 790 7.56 32.69 -8.16
C TYR A 790 6.18 32.75 -8.83
N LYS A 791 5.26 31.91 -8.36
CA LYS A 791 3.95 31.70 -9.00
C LYS A 791 2.94 32.76 -8.57
N ASP A 792 3.10 33.94 -9.14
CA ASP A 792 2.14 35.03 -9.05
C ASP A 792 0.97 34.86 -10.02
N GLU A 793 0.00 35.77 -9.94
CA GLU A 793 -1.23 35.70 -10.71
C GLU A 793 -0.96 35.73 -12.22
N PHE A 794 0.03 36.51 -12.66
CA PHE A 794 0.48 36.58 -14.05
C PHE A 794 1.11 35.26 -14.53
N GLU A 795 1.97 34.67 -13.70
CA GLU A 795 2.67 33.43 -14.02
C GLU A 795 1.74 32.22 -13.99
N VAL A 796 0.83 32.14 -13.00
CA VAL A 796 -0.20 31.08 -12.94
C VAL A 796 -1.07 31.13 -14.20
N ALA A 797 -1.46 32.33 -14.66
CA ALA A 797 -2.18 32.50 -15.91
C ALA A 797 -1.38 32.01 -17.13
N ARG A 798 -0.12 32.46 -17.27
CA ARG A 798 0.78 32.04 -18.37
C ARG A 798 0.93 30.52 -18.43
N LEU A 799 1.13 29.87 -17.28
CA LEU A 799 1.36 28.42 -17.22
C LEU A 799 0.11 27.58 -17.48
N HIS A 800 -1.08 28.08 -17.14
CA HIS A 800 -2.34 27.44 -17.54
C HIS A 800 -2.65 27.60 -19.03
N LEU A 801 -2.08 28.61 -19.67
CA LEU A 801 -2.15 28.83 -21.12
C LEU A 801 -0.97 28.22 -21.89
N ASP A 802 -0.06 27.52 -21.22
CA ASP A 802 1.10 26.89 -21.86
C ASP A 802 0.62 25.87 -22.92
N PRO A 803 1.01 26.00 -24.20
CA PRO A 803 0.62 25.07 -25.25
C PRO A 803 0.96 23.61 -24.93
N ALA A 804 2.02 23.36 -24.14
CA ALA A 804 2.37 22.01 -23.71
C ALA A 804 1.31 21.39 -22.78
N PHE A 805 0.70 22.20 -21.91
CA PHE A 805 -0.40 21.75 -21.05
C PHE A 805 -1.68 21.53 -21.84
N GLY A 806 -1.98 22.40 -22.82
CA GLY A 806 -3.07 22.19 -23.78
C GLY A 806 -2.94 20.87 -24.53
N ALA A 807 -1.76 20.62 -25.11
CA ALA A 807 -1.47 19.37 -25.82
C ALA A 807 -1.57 18.13 -24.92
N GLN A 808 -1.19 18.24 -23.64
CA GLN A 808 -1.38 17.17 -22.66
C GLN A 808 -2.87 16.87 -22.45
N LEU A 809 -3.72 17.88 -22.30
CA LEU A 809 -5.16 17.71 -22.15
C LEU A 809 -5.79 17.14 -23.43
N ASP A 810 -5.40 17.63 -24.60
CA ASP A 810 -5.88 17.14 -25.90
C ASP A 810 -5.55 15.65 -26.09
N ALA A 811 -4.35 15.22 -25.67
CA ALA A 811 -3.95 13.81 -25.68
C ALA A 811 -4.81 12.94 -24.73
N MET A 812 -5.15 13.47 -23.55
CA MET A 812 -5.98 12.76 -22.57
C MET A 812 -7.47 12.70 -22.98
N PHE A 813 -7.93 13.71 -23.74
CA PHE A 813 -9.33 13.92 -24.09
C PHE A 813 -9.48 14.26 -25.60
N PRO A 814 -9.24 13.28 -26.50
CA PRO A 814 -9.21 13.52 -27.95
C PRO A 814 -10.55 13.96 -28.56
N GLN A 815 -11.66 13.81 -27.82
CA GLN A 815 -13.01 14.23 -28.23
C GLN A 815 -13.32 15.68 -27.80
N GLY A 816 -12.35 16.38 -27.23
CA GLY A 816 -12.51 17.71 -26.65
C GLY A 816 -13.05 17.69 -25.21
N TYR A 817 -13.01 18.86 -24.57
CA TYR A 817 -13.32 19.00 -23.15
C TYR A 817 -13.67 20.45 -22.77
N THR A 818 -14.31 20.61 -21.61
CA THR A 818 -14.54 21.91 -20.95
C THR A 818 -13.68 22.01 -19.70
N VAL A 819 -13.02 23.15 -19.52
CA VAL A 819 -12.11 23.42 -18.39
C VAL A 819 -12.77 24.32 -17.34
N LYS A 820 -12.65 23.93 -16.07
CA LYS A 820 -12.94 24.77 -14.91
C LYS A 820 -11.72 24.85 -13.99
N TYR A 821 -11.37 26.05 -13.54
CA TYR A 821 -10.19 26.27 -12.70
C TYR A 821 -10.59 26.33 -11.22
N ASN A 822 -9.83 25.65 -10.35
CA ASN A 822 -10.08 25.65 -8.90
C ASN A 822 -9.15 26.65 -8.22
N LEU A 823 -9.66 27.84 -7.89
CA LEU A 823 -8.85 28.98 -7.44
C LEU A 823 -9.42 29.60 -6.17
N ALA A 824 -8.58 30.28 -5.39
CA ALA A 824 -8.99 31.14 -4.28
C ALA A 824 -8.35 32.53 -4.43
N PRO A 825 -8.87 33.40 -5.32
CA PRO A 825 -8.25 34.70 -5.54
C PRO A 825 -8.37 35.56 -4.26
N PRO A 826 -7.26 36.08 -3.71
CA PRO A 826 -7.24 36.70 -2.38
C PRO A 826 -8.23 37.84 -2.15
N THR A 827 -8.54 38.59 -3.21
CA THR A 827 -9.42 39.77 -3.15
C THR A 827 -10.92 39.44 -3.09
N ILE A 828 -11.32 38.23 -3.49
CA ILE A 828 -12.74 37.84 -3.60
C ILE A 828 -13.09 36.53 -2.89
N ALA A 829 -12.08 35.75 -2.48
CA ALA A 829 -12.30 34.46 -1.82
C ALA A 829 -12.81 34.66 -0.38
N LYS A 830 -13.82 33.86 0.00
CA LYS A 830 -14.33 33.82 1.37
C LYS A 830 -13.33 33.12 2.28
N ARG A 831 -13.27 33.52 3.55
CA ARG A 831 -12.50 32.82 4.58
C ARG A 831 -13.36 31.75 5.28
N ASP A 832 -12.73 30.67 5.69
CA ASP A 832 -13.32 29.70 6.58
C ASP A 832 -13.49 30.29 7.99
N PRO A 833 -14.66 30.16 8.62
CA PRO A 833 -14.91 30.76 9.92
C PRO A 833 -14.16 30.06 11.07
N VAL A 834 -13.72 28.82 10.88
CA VAL A 834 -13.00 28.02 11.90
C VAL A 834 -11.49 28.17 11.71
N THR A 835 -10.99 28.01 10.48
CA THR A 835 -9.54 28.04 10.23
C THR A 835 -9.02 29.43 9.86
N GLY A 836 -9.89 30.35 9.43
CA GLY A 836 -9.49 31.67 8.91
C GLY A 836 -8.88 31.63 7.50
N GLU A 837 -8.72 30.44 6.90
CA GLU A 837 -8.07 30.22 5.60
C GLU A 837 -9.01 30.55 4.43
N LEU A 838 -8.45 30.93 3.27
CA LEU A 838 -9.24 31.20 2.06
C LEU A 838 -9.81 29.92 1.45
N LYS A 839 -11.08 29.97 1.04
CA LYS A 839 -11.77 28.84 0.37
C LYS A 839 -11.63 28.91 -1.15
N LYS A 840 -11.24 27.78 -1.75
CA LYS A 840 -11.24 27.63 -3.21
C LYS A 840 -12.64 27.51 -3.78
N ARG A 841 -12.80 27.98 -5.01
CA ARG A 841 -14.04 27.94 -5.80
C ARG A 841 -13.73 27.55 -7.24
N LYS A 842 -14.72 26.96 -7.91
CA LYS A 842 -14.65 26.63 -9.34
C LYS A 842 -14.99 27.86 -10.18
N PHE A 843 -14.11 28.21 -11.12
CA PHE A 843 -14.32 29.24 -12.12
C PHE A 843 -14.55 28.59 -13.49
N GLY A 844 -15.55 29.07 -14.23
CA GLY A 844 -15.93 28.50 -15.53
C GLY A 844 -14.95 28.84 -16.67
N PRO A 845 -15.27 28.43 -17.91
CA PRO A 845 -14.40 28.60 -19.08
C PRO A 845 -14.02 30.05 -19.40
N TRP A 846 -14.83 31.02 -18.97
CA TRP A 846 -14.53 32.45 -19.12
C TRP A 846 -13.16 32.83 -18.52
N MET A 847 -12.69 32.06 -17.53
CA MET A 847 -11.42 32.31 -16.86
C MET A 847 -10.21 32.17 -17.79
N THR A 848 -10.32 31.38 -18.87
CA THR A 848 -9.24 31.29 -19.88
C THR A 848 -8.99 32.66 -20.53
N ARG A 849 -10.04 33.40 -20.90
CA ARG A 849 -9.91 34.77 -21.43
C ARG A 849 -9.36 35.75 -20.41
N ALA A 850 -9.73 35.58 -19.14
CA ALA A 850 -9.18 36.36 -18.06
C ALA A 850 -7.67 36.09 -17.88
N PHE A 851 -7.24 34.82 -17.99
CA PHE A 851 -5.84 34.45 -17.98
C PHE A 851 -5.08 34.98 -19.19
N GLU A 852 -5.66 35.01 -20.40
CA GLU A 852 -5.01 35.57 -21.59
C GLU A 852 -4.71 37.06 -21.38
N THR A 853 -5.73 37.78 -20.89
CA THR A 853 -5.61 39.19 -20.54
C THR A 853 -4.54 39.37 -19.46
N LEU A 854 -4.61 38.59 -18.38
CA LEU A 854 -3.67 38.71 -17.26
C LEU A 854 -2.24 38.41 -17.69
N ALA A 855 -1.99 37.32 -18.43
CA ALA A 855 -0.66 36.95 -18.92
C ALA A 855 -0.04 38.04 -19.82
N SER A 856 -0.84 38.73 -20.64
CA SER A 856 -0.37 39.84 -21.47
C SER A 856 0.07 41.08 -20.67
N LEU A 857 -0.43 41.22 -19.44
CA LEU A 857 -0.15 42.33 -18.53
C LEU A 857 1.11 42.14 -17.68
N LYS A 858 1.92 41.10 -17.95
CA LYS A 858 3.16 40.79 -17.20
C LYS A 858 4.14 41.95 -17.04
N ARG A 859 4.15 42.92 -17.98
CA ARG A 859 4.99 44.13 -17.91
C ARG A 859 4.70 45.00 -16.68
N PHE A 860 3.51 44.87 -16.10
CA PHE A 860 3.13 45.61 -14.90
C PHE A 860 3.64 44.95 -13.62
N ARG A 861 4.12 43.70 -13.64
CA ARG A 861 4.64 42.99 -12.47
C ARG A 861 5.72 43.81 -11.78
N GLY A 862 5.56 44.05 -10.47
CA GLY A 862 6.50 44.83 -9.67
C GLY A 862 6.47 46.35 -9.90
N SER A 863 5.65 46.85 -10.84
CA SER A 863 5.45 48.29 -11.05
C SER A 863 4.42 48.87 -10.06
N GLY A 864 4.28 50.21 -10.01
CA GLY A 864 3.24 50.86 -9.20
C GLY A 864 1.79 50.48 -9.58
N PHE A 865 1.60 49.99 -10.81
CA PHE A 865 0.32 49.51 -11.35
C PHE A 865 0.05 48.03 -11.05
N ASP A 866 0.99 47.34 -10.40
CA ASP A 866 0.78 45.97 -9.91
C ASP A 866 -0.12 45.98 -8.66
N LEU A 867 -1.42 45.74 -8.84
CA LEU A 867 -2.35 45.66 -7.73
C LEU A 867 -2.10 44.42 -6.85
N PHE A 868 -1.70 43.29 -7.44
CA PHE A 868 -1.44 42.05 -6.72
C PHE A 868 -0.12 42.11 -5.94
N GLY A 869 0.88 42.76 -6.53
CA GLY A 869 2.20 43.00 -5.93
C GLY A 869 2.20 43.82 -4.64
N LYS A 870 1.06 44.40 -4.23
CA LYS A 870 0.92 45.15 -2.97
C LYS A 870 0.60 44.26 -1.77
N THR A 871 0.22 43.00 -1.98
CA THR A 871 -0.05 42.03 -0.91
C THR A 871 1.22 41.68 -0.14
N GLU A 872 1.08 41.26 1.12
CA GLU A 872 2.22 40.86 1.96
C GLU A 872 2.96 39.65 1.38
N GLU A 873 2.22 38.67 0.83
CA GLU A 873 2.79 37.48 0.17
C GLU A 873 3.74 37.87 -0.97
N ARG A 874 3.31 38.74 -1.89
CA ARG A 874 4.13 39.18 -3.04
C ARG A 874 5.31 40.06 -2.61
N ARG A 875 5.15 40.89 -1.58
CA ARG A 875 6.27 41.64 -0.99
C ARG A 875 7.32 40.70 -0.40
N LYS A 876 6.89 39.67 0.34
CA LYS A 876 7.79 38.68 0.94
C LYS A 876 8.52 37.86 -0.14
N GLU A 877 7.86 37.45 -1.22
CA GLU A 877 8.50 36.75 -2.34
C GLU A 877 9.61 37.58 -3.00
N ARG A 878 9.38 38.88 -3.24
CA ARG A 878 10.44 39.76 -3.77
C ARG A 878 11.59 39.94 -2.77
N GLN A 879 11.28 40.06 -1.48
CA GLN A 879 12.29 40.16 -0.44
C GLN A 879 13.15 38.88 -0.36
N LEU A 880 12.55 37.70 -0.49
CA LEU A 880 13.27 36.41 -0.49
C LEU A 880 14.31 36.32 -1.61
N ILE A 881 14.07 36.94 -2.77
CA ILE A 881 15.06 37.01 -3.86
C ILE A 881 16.28 37.81 -3.39
N GLU A 882 16.06 39.01 -2.84
CA GLU A 882 17.15 39.88 -2.38
C GLU A 882 17.91 39.27 -1.19
N ASP A 883 17.21 38.64 -0.26
CA ASP A 883 17.82 37.95 0.88
C ASP A 883 18.68 36.77 0.43
N TYR A 884 18.20 36.00 -0.56
CA TYR A 884 18.97 34.91 -1.14
C TYR A 884 20.20 35.40 -1.90
N LEU A 885 20.13 36.53 -2.62
CA LEU A 885 21.30 37.12 -3.27
C LEU A 885 22.37 37.56 -2.26
N LYS A 886 21.96 38.21 -1.15
CA LYS A 886 22.87 38.58 -0.06
C LYS A 886 23.52 37.35 0.60
N LEU A 887 22.73 36.29 0.79
CA LEU A 887 23.23 35.01 1.27
C LEU A 887 24.31 34.45 0.34
N LEU A 888 24.07 34.45 -0.98
CA LEU A 888 25.05 33.96 -1.94
C LEU A 888 26.33 34.78 -1.87
N ASP A 889 26.27 36.10 -1.74
CA ASP A 889 27.48 36.92 -1.59
C ASP A 889 28.27 36.52 -0.32
N GLN A 890 27.59 36.22 0.80
CA GLN A 890 28.22 35.70 2.02
C GLN A 890 28.83 34.30 1.81
N VAL A 891 28.11 33.39 1.13
CA VAL A 891 28.58 32.04 0.84
C VAL A 891 29.81 32.06 -0.05
N LEU A 892 29.80 32.88 -1.10
CA LEU A 892 30.91 33.01 -2.04
C LEU A 892 32.18 33.57 -1.38
N THR A 893 32.02 34.52 -0.45
CA THR A 893 33.15 35.08 0.31
C THR A 893 33.81 34.05 1.23
N GLY A 894 33.02 33.12 1.80
CA GLY A 894 33.49 32.09 2.73
C GLY A 894 33.73 30.71 2.10
N LEU A 895 33.65 30.59 0.77
CA LEU A 895 33.68 29.30 0.09
C LEU A 895 35.09 28.69 0.12
N THR A 896 35.17 27.47 0.61
CA THR A 896 36.39 26.65 0.67
C THR A 896 36.03 25.21 0.34
N PRO A 897 36.98 24.33 -0.05
CA PRO A 897 36.69 22.93 -0.32
C PRO A 897 35.91 22.24 0.80
N GLN A 898 36.27 22.50 2.06
CA GLN A 898 35.67 21.88 3.25
C GLN A 898 34.24 22.38 3.51
N LYS A 899 33.93 23.61 3.10
CA LYS A 899 32.59 24.22 3.28
C LYS A 899 31.67 24.02 2.09
N HIS A 900 32.15 23.40 1.00
CA HIS A 900 31.41 23.24 -0.25
C HIS A 900 30.08 22.49 -0.05
N ALA A 901 30.10 21.33 0.60
CA ALA A 901 28.88 20.56 0.87
C ALA A 901 27.85 21.35 1.72
N ALA A 902 28.32 22.08 2.74
CA ALA A 902 27.48 22.94 3.56
C ALA A 902 26.92 24.12 2.76
N ALA A 903 27.70 24.69 1.84
CA ALA A 903 27.25 25.74 0.92
C ALA A 903 26.14 25.24 -0.02
N VAL A 904 26.29 24.03 -0.59
CA VAL A 904 25.27 23.41 -1.43
C VAL A 904 23.97 23.19 -0.64
N ALA A 905 24.07 22.65 0.57
CA ALA A 905 22.93 22.44 1.44
C ALA A 905 22.23 23.76 1.79
N LEU A 906 23.00 24.81 2.11
CA LEU A 906 22.46 26.14 2.41
C LEU A 906 21.80 26.80 1.19
N ALA A 907 22.43 26.73 0.02
CA ALA A 907 21.86 27.20 -1.24
C ALA A 907 20.59 26.42 -1.64
N SER A 908 20.40 25.20 -1.11
CA SER A 908 19.23 24.37 -1.38
C SER A 908 18.02 24.63 -0.49
N VAL A 909 18.14 25.49 0.53
CA VAL A 909 17.03 25.82 1.45
C VAL A 909 15.76 26.34 0.75
N PRO A 910 15.82 27.14 -0.35
CA PRO A 910 14.61 27.58 -1.03
C PRO A 910 13.73 26.46 -1.58
N ASP A 911 14.23 25.22 -1.67
CA ASP A 911 13.40 24.07 -2.00
C ASP A 911 12.25 23.86 -1.01
N GLU A 912 12.44 24.26 0.25
CA GLU A 912 11.42 24.15 1.29
C GLU A 912 10.29 25.16 1.15
N ILE A 913 10.51 26.25 0.40
CA ILE A 913 9.52 27.29 0.17
C ILE A 913 8.57 26.82 -0.94
N ARG A 914 7.54 26.07 -0.56
CA ARG A 914 6.54 25.50 -1.48
C ARG A 914 5.12 25.84 -1.04
N GLY A 915 4.22 25.87 -2.02
CA GLY A 915 2.79 26.06 -1.82
C GLY A 915 2.35 27.49 -2.10
N TYR A 916 1.12 27.80 -1.66
CA TYR A 916 0.42 29.05 -1.92
C TYR A 916 -0.24 29.56 -0.64
N GLY A 917 -0.38 30.88 -0.46
CA GLY A 917 -1.05 31.50 0.69
C GLY A 917 -0.56 30.93 2.03
N HIS A 918 -1.50 30.51 2.90
CA HIS A 918 -1.19 29.96 4.22
C HIS A 918 -0.28 28.71 4.19
N VAL A 919 -0.32 27.91 3.12
CA VAL A 919 0.61 26.76 2.95
C VAL A 919 2.03 27.27 2.74
N LYS A 920 2.19 28.32 1.92
CA LYS A 920 3.49 28.95 1.67
C LYS A 920 4.03 29.67 2.89
N GLU A 921 3.19 30.39 3.63
CA GLU A 921 3.57 31.06 4.87
C GLU A 921 4.16 30.08 5.89
N ARG A 922 3.49 28.94 6.11
CA ARG A 922 4.01 27.85 6.96
C ARG A 922 5.33 27.28 6.43
N SER A 923 5.44 27.07 5.13
CA SER A 923 6.67 26.60 4.48
C SER A 923 7.83 27.58 4.63
N ILE A 924 7.58 28.90 4.51
CA ILE A 924 8.61 29.92 4.69
C ILE A 924 9.12 29.92 6.13
N ALA A 925 8.23 29.85 7.13
CA ALA A 925 8.64 29.78 8.54
C ALA A 925 9.53 28.55 8.82
N LYS A 926 9.20 27.40 8.25
CA LYS A 926 10.04 26.19 8.31
C LYS A 926 11.38 26.39 7.60
N ALA A 927 11.38 27.00 6.42
CA ALA A 927 12.59 27.29 5.66
C ALA A 927 13.51 28.29 6.39
N GLU A 928 12.97 29.30 7.09
CA GLU A 928 13.73 30.25 7.91
C GLU A 928 14.42 29.56 9.11
N ALA A 929 13.78 28.55 9.71
CA ALA A 929 14.41 27.73 10.75
C ALA A 929 15.56 26.88 10.18
N LEU A 930 15.31 26.19 9.06
CA LEU A 930 16.32 25.37 8.37
C LEU A 930 17.49 26.23 7.85
N TYR A 931 17.20 27.43 7.37
CA TYR A 931 18.18 28.42 6.95
C TYR A 931 19.16 28.74 8.09
N ARG A 932 18.65 29.08 9.28
CA ARG A 932 19.49 29.38 10.46
C ARG A 932 20.37 28.19 10.84
N GLN A 933 19.82 26.98 10.82
CA GLN A 933 20.56 25.76 11.09
C GLN A 933 21.71 25.53 10.09
N ARG A 934 21.43 25.62 8.79
CA ARG A 934 22.42 25.39 7.73
C ARG A 934 23.46 26.50 7.63
N LEU A 935 23.07 27.75 7.92
CA LEU A 935 24.01 28.87 8.00
C LEU A 935 25.02 28.68 9.13
N ALA A 936 24.56 28.23 10.30
CA ALA A 936 25.46 27.90 11.42
C ALA A 936 26.44 26.77 11.05
N ALA A 937 25.97 25.74 10.36
CA ALA A 937 26.81 24.64 9.87
C ALA A 937 27.86 25.12 8.83
N PHE A 938 27.48 26.04 7.93
CA PHE A 938 28.41 26.63 6.97
C PHE A 938 29.47 27.52 7.64
N GLN A 939 29.09 28.27 8.68
CA GLN A 939 30.01 29.11 9.43
C GLN A 939 31.00 28.26 10.25
N ASN A 940 30.53 27.18 10.88
CA ASN A 940 31.31 26.32 11.78
C ASN A 940 31.27 24.83 11.34
N PRO A 941 32.07 24.42 10.33
CA PRO A 941 32.04 23.06 9.78
C PRO A 941 32.53 21.97 10.75
N GLN A 942 33.15 22.31 11.89
CA GLN A 942 33.59 21.34 12.91
C GLN A 942 32.52 20.93 13.93
N ARG A 943 31.34 21.57 13.92
CA ARG A 943 30.16 21.07 14.64
C ARG A 943 29.31 20.31 13.64
N GLU A 944 29.57 19.02 13.46
CA GLU A 944 28.53 18.17 12.90
C GLU A 944 27.28 18.31 13.78
N PRO A 945 26.11 18.63 13.22
CA PRO A 945 24.89 18.50 13.98
C PRO A 945 24.70 17.01 14.23
N SER A 946 24.73 16.61 15.51
CA SER A 946 24.13 15.33 15.90
C SER A 946 22.75 15.30 15.29
N GLN A 947 22.45 14.30 14.47
CA GLN A 947 21.09 14.01 14.06
C GLN A 947 20.29 13.92 15.36
N ALA A 948 19.45 14.93 15.64
CA ALA A 948 18.46 14.80 16.68
C ALA A 948 17.64 13.55 16.31
N PRO A 949 17.43 12.61 17.24
CA PRO A 949 16.57 11.48 16.96
C PRO A 949 15.25 12.04 16.47
N VAL A 950 14.83 11.61 15.28
CA VAL A 950 13.41 11.59 14.98
C VAL A 950 12.84 10.73 16.10
N GLU A 951 12.14 11.35 17.05
CA GLU A 951 11.34 10.60 18.01
C GLU A 951 10.44 9.69 17.17
N GLU A 952 10.76 8.40 17.18
CA GLU A 952 9.83 7.35 16.82
C GLU A 952 8.67 7.51 17.80
N ALA A 953 7.66 8.29 17.41
CA ALA A 953 6.36 8.24 18.02
C ALA A 953 5.80 6.84 17.74
N VAL A 954 5.96 5.99 18.75
CA VAL A 954 5.34 4.66 18.88
C VAL A 954 3.84 4.73 18.67
#